data_AF-A0A6N0WX86-F1
#
_entry.id   AF-A0A6N0WX86-F1
#
_cell.length_a   1.000
_cell.length_b   1.000
_cell.length_c   1.000
_cell.angle_alpha   90.00
_cell.angle_beta   90.00
_cell.angle_gamma   90.00
#
_symmetry.space_group_name_H-M   'P 1'
#
loop_
_entity.id
_entity.type
_entity.pdbx_description
1 polymer ?
#
loop_
_entity_poly.entity_id
_entity_poly.type
_entity_poly.pdbx_seq_one_letter_code
_entity_poly.pdbx_strand_id
1 'polypeptide(L)'
;MAQNASAVRARQSAATIALEDIDVSDPELWRTDSHWPYFERLRAEDPVHFCANSQFGPYWSVTKFNDIMAVDTNHDVFSSDIGLGGITILDDDPKDSLPMFIAMDPPKHDHQRKTVAPIVGPKNLANMEALIRSRAAKILDDLPIGETFDWVERVSIELTTQMLATLFDFPFEDRYKLTYWSDVATTLPAPGALVETVEEQNAALMECLEYFVRLWNERINADPGSDLVSMLAHGEATRNMTPKEYLGNIVLLIVGGNDTTRNSMTGSVLALNQNPDQYQKLRDHPELIPSMVSETIRWQTPLAHMRRTATRDTELGGKRIAKGDKVIMWYVSGNRDKTVIENPDSYIIDRERPRQHMSFGFGIHRCVGNRLAEMQLRIVWEEILKRYPVIEVVGEPERPATPFVKGYRSLPVRIPASSTLAARAGAPEERRAPERPVVYRQPVRVLASATAVSAAGALLFNLMPTLLATAASRFGLDQNQIGAVGSSYLAGFALVATTSNLWIDRFDWRKAIGGGAILSIASLAGGALAGSFHALLTALVLAGIGLGVLYTVCIAVVSENHKPDQAFGAKLAGEVALAVAGLFTLTSFVIARWGFSGGMMTLACLVGVAVASGMPGFPARRALVPPEKRFAMVRRGGGPSPLLSDWPSWLGLAGLFVSFMGLSALWAFVSEVAPTLGVGARTVDGVLTTSLIVGGVASLAAVFIGDKFGRARPLAIGMLLAISGVAALQLGHGPGAYLAGVVLAVGLWNFPMAYQMGMIASSDGRGKVAVLMPAALAVGGATGPLLAGSLLAGGTGFAPLYALFAGAAAIGLTAFMVLGRRLASGNVG
;
A
#
# COMPACT_ATOMS: atom_id res chain seq x y z
N MET A 1 -36.19 -17.22 28.08
CA MET A 1 -36.81 -16.76 29.35
C MET A 1 -35.79 -16.54 30.48
N ALA A 2 -34.79 -17.43 30.68
CA ALA A 2 -33.80 -17.29 31.76
C ALA A 2 -32.84 -16.08 31.63
N GLN A 3 -32.34 -15.75 30.42
CA GLN A 3 -31.50 -14.57 30.21
C GLN A 3 -32.23 -13.24 30.53
N ASN A 4 -33.53 -13.17 30.20
CA ASN A 4 -34.33 -11.98 30.49
C ASN A 4 -34.51 -11.78 32.01
N ALA A 5 -34.63 -12.87 32.77
CA ALA A 5 -34.67 -12.81 34.24
C ALA A 5 -33.31 -12.45 34.85
N SER A 6 -32.19 -12.97 34.31
CA SER A 6 -30.83 -12.61 34.73
C SER A 6 -30.53 -11.12 34.50
N ALA A 7 -30.82 -10.61 33.30
CA ALA A 7 -30.62 -9.20 32.96
C ALA A 7 -31.46 -8.26 33.82
N VAL A 8 -32.71 -8.62 34.12
CA VAL A 8 -33.58 -7.85 35.04
C VAL A 8 -33.00 -7.84 36.45
N ARG A 9 -32.57 -9.00 36.98
CA ARG A 9 -31.94 -9.09 38.30
C ARG A 9 -30.65 -8.28 38.37
N ALA A 10 -29.80 -8.36 37.36
CA ALA A 10 -28.55 -7.61 37.29
C ALA A 10 -28.81 -6.10 37.25
N ARG A 11 -29.79 -5.63 36.48
CA ARG A 11 -30.17 -4.21 36.44
C ARG A 11 -30.76 -3.73 37.78
N GLN A 12 -31.55 -4.55 38.46
CA GLN A 12 -32.04 -4.23 39.81
C GLN A 12 -30.87 -4.17 40.81
N SER A 13 -30.03 -5.19 40.83
CA SER A 13 -28.85 -5.27 41.70
C SER A 13 -27.90 -4.08 41.50
N ALA A 14 -27.55 -3.80 40.24
CA ALA A 14 -26.70 -2.67 39.87
C ALA A 14 -27.30 -1.31 40.26
N ALA A 15 -28.63 -1.17 40.31
CA ALA A 15 -29.29 0.06 40.75
C ALA A 15 -29.32 0.23 42.27
N THR A 16 -29.31 -0.86 43.05
CA THR A 16 -29.48 -0.82 44.50
C THR A 16 -28.18 -0.99 45.30
N ILE A 17 -27.16 -1.62 44.74
CA ILE A 17 -25.86 -1.81 45.39
C ILE A 17 -25.19 -0.44 45.68
N ALA A 18 -24.43 -0.29 46.76
CA ALA A 18 -23.65 0.94 46.95
C ALA A 18 -22.56 1.03 45.87
N LEU A 19 -22.18 2.26 45.45
CA LEU A 19 -21.16 2.43 44.41
C LEU A 19 -19.84 1.75 44.79
N GLU A 20 -19.41 1.91 46.05
CA GLU A 20 -18.18 1.32 46.62
C GLU A 20 -18.15 -0.22 46.65
N ASP A 21 -19.30 -0.86 46.54
CA ASP A 21 -19.44 -2.33 46.52
C ASP A 21 -19.51 -2.90 45.09
N ILE A 22 -19.40 -2.06 44.05
CA ILE A 22 -19.44 -2.52 42.65
C ILE A 22 -18.11 -3.19 42.28
N ASP A 23 -18.13 -4.52 42.20
CA ASP A 23 -17.04 -5.32 41.63
C ASP A 23 -17.44 -5.86 40.23
N VAL A 24 -16.91 -5.23 39.18
CA VAL A 24 -17.11 -5.66 37.78
C VAL A 24 -16.16 -6.79 37.35
N SER A 25 -15.25 -7.22 38.22
CA SER A 25 -14.31 -8.31 37.96
C SER A 25 -14.89 -9.70 38.23
N ASP A 26 -16.07 -9.77 38.88
CA ASP A 26 -16.78 -11.01 39.19
C ASP A 26 -17.01 -11.87 37.91
N PRO A 27 -16.38 -13.05 37.80
CA PRO A 27 -16.49 -13.94 36.64
C PRO A 27 -17.92 -14.30 36.25
N GLU A 28 -18.85 -14.32 37.20
CA GLU A 28 -20.25 -14.68 36.95
C GLU A 28 -20.97 -13.62 36.12
N LEU A 29 -20.61 -12.34 36.28
CA LEU A 29 -21.13 -11.24 35.44
C LEU A 29 -20.74 -11.38 33.96
N TRP A 30 -19.63 -12.06 33.69
CA TRP A 30 -19.12 -12.32 32.35
C TRP A 30 -19.72 -13.58 31.74
N ARG A 31 -19.82 -14.65 32.53
CA ARG A 31 -20.48 -15.90 32.13
C ARG A 31 -21.94 -15.67 31.74
N THR A 32 -22.64 -14.79 32.46
CA THR A 32 -24.06 -14.47 32.25
C THR A 32 -24.32 -13.24 31.39
N ASP A 33 -23.26 -12.56 30.90
CA ASP A 33 -23.35 -11.33 30.10
C ASP A 33 -24.13 -10.20 30.81
N SER A 34 -24.03 -10.12 32.14
CA SER A 34 -24.84 -9.26 33.01
C SER A 34 -24.09 -8.07 33.62
N HIS A 35 -22.84 -7.85 33.21
CA HIS A 35 -21.98 -6.72 33.60
C HIS A 35 -22.47 -5.35 33.09
N TRP A 36 -23.33 -5.29 32.07
CA TRP A 36 -23.69 -4.04 31.38
C TRP A 36 -24.30 -2.94 32.28
N PRO A 37 -25.28 -3.22 33.16
CA PRO A 37 -25.88 -2.18 34.01
C PRO A 37 -24.87 -1.58 35.01
N TYR A 38 -23.90 -2.37 35.48
CA TYR A 38 -22.84 -1.90 36.37
C TYR A 38 -21.94 -0.90 35.66
N PHE A 39 -21.48 -1.21 34.44
CA PHE A 39 -20.70 -0.25 33.65
C PHE A 39 -21.50 0.99 33.23
N GLU A 40 -22.79 0.85 32.94
CA GLU A 40 -23.68 1.99 32.67
C GLU A 40 -23.69 2.97 33.87
N ARG A 41 -23.86 2.43 35.08
CA ARG A 41 -23.86 3.21 36.32
C ARG A 41 -22.49 3.82 36.63
N LEU A 42 -21.41 3.07 36.53
CA LEU A 42 -20.06 3.59 36.73
C LEU A 42 -19.74 4.74 35.76
N ARG A 43 -20.07 4.61 34.46
CA ARG A 43 -19.90 5.73 33.51
C ARG A 43 -20.72 6.96 33.89
N ALA A 44 -21.90 6.79 34.48
CA ALA A 44 -22.78 7.89 34.84
C ALA A 44 -22.37 8.58 36.14
N GLU A 45 -22.00 7.81 37.17
CA GLU A 45 -21.89 8.28 38.55
C GLU A 45 -20.44 8.34 39.07
N ASP A 46 -19.57 7.39 38.70
CA ASP A 46 -18.20 7.29 39.20
C ASP A 46 -17.26 6.66 38.13
N PRO A 47 -16.86 7.42 37.08
CA PRO A 47 -16.21 6.84 35.90
C PRO A 47 -14.76 6.38 36.14
N VAL A 48 -14.12 6.89 37.20
CA VAL A 48 -12.83 6.44 37.74
C VAL A 48 -13.12 5.94 39.15
N HIS A 49 -13.42 4.65 39.25
CA HIS A 49 -14.00 4.03 40.43
C HIS A 49 -12.99 3.16 41.16
N PHE A 50 -12.89 3.27 42.48
CA PHE A 50 -12.02 2.41 43.29
C PHE A 50 -12.81 1.25 43.89
N CYS A 51 -12.49 0.03 43.48
CA CYS A 51 -12.99 -1.18 44.07
C CYS A 51 -12.01 -1.64 45.16
N ALA A 52 -12.43 -1.57 46.43
CA ALA A 52 -11.56 -1.90 47.56
C ALA A 52 -11.40 -3.41 47.79
N ASN A 53 -12.43 -4.20 47.45
CA ASN A 53 -12.50 -5.63 47.73
C ASN A 53 -12.89 -6.39 46.46
N SER A 54 -11.99 -7.20 45.94
CA SER A 54 -12.27 -8.18 44.87
C SER A 54 -11.42 -9.42 45.08
N GLN A 55 -11.71 -10.49 44.34
CA GLN A 55 -10.85 -11.68 44.32
C GLN A 55 -9.43 -11.41 43.78
N PHE A 56 -9.23 -10.25 43.13
CA PHE A 56 -7.94 -9.82 42.57
C PHE A 56 -7.29 -8.69 43.38
N GLY A 57 -7.74 -8.44 44.60
CA GLY A 57 -7.31 -7.30 45.42
C GLY A 57 -7.92 -5.96 44.98
N PRO A 58 -7.48 -4.83 45.57
CA PRO A 58 -8.02 -3.52 45.24
C PRO A 58 -7.58 -3.05 43.85
N TYR A 59 -8.46 -2.33 43.14
CA TYR A 59 -8.16 -1.78 41.83
C TYR A 59 -9.02 -0.58 41.44
N TRP A 60 -8.50 0.25 40.54
CA TRP A 60 -9.24 1.32 39.88
C TRP A 60 -9.90 0.80 38.59
N SER A 61 -11.19 1.01 38.44
CA SER A 61 -11.94 0.85 37.19
C SER A 61 -11.99 2.18 36.43
N VAL A 62 -11.40 2.22 35.24
CA VAL A 62 -11.52 3.35 34.31
C VAL A 62 -12.50 2.97 33.21
N THR A 63 -13.65 3.64 33.16
CA THR A 63 -14.83 3.14 32.42
C THR A 63 -15.28 4.02 31.24
N LYS A 64 -14.75 5.24 31.10
CA LYS A 64 -15.05 6.15 29.97
C LYS A 64 -13.96 6.11 28.90
N PHE A 65 -14.36 6.37 27.65
CA PHE A 65 -13.50 6.26 26.48
C PHE A 65 -12.26 7.17 26.59
N ASN A 66 -12.47 8.45 26.91
CA ASN A 66 -11.37 9.42 26.94
C ASN A 66 -10.42 9.20 28.13
N ASP A 67 -10.94 8.77 29.28
CA ASP A 67 -10.12 8.46 30.46
C ASP A 67 -9.25 7.22 30.21
N ILE A 68 -9.82 6.18 29.58
CA ILE A 68 -9.06 5.01 29.15
C ILE A 68 -7.95 5.41 28.16
N MET A 69 -8.26 6.26 27.18
CA MET A 69 -7.27 6.74 26.21
C MET A 69 -6.14 7.53 26.89
N ALA A 70 -6.47 8.33 27.92
CA ALA A 70 -5.48 9.07 28.71
C ALA A 70 -4.54 8.12 29.48
N VAL A 71 -5.07 7.02 30.04
CA VAL A 71 -4.24 5.98 30.69
C VAL A 71 -3.36 5.28 29.66
N ASP A 72 -3.94 4.77 28.57
CA ASP A 72 -3.23 3.91 27.61
C ASP A 72 -2.14 4.65 26.81
N THR A 73 -2.27 5.97 26.65
CA THR A 73 -1.26 6.80 25.98
C THR A 73 -0.17 7.32 26.92
N ASN A 74 -0.40 7.28 28.24
CA ASN A 74 0.52 7.79 29.26
C ASN A 74 1.27 6.64 29.98
N HIS A 75 2.02 5.87 29.19
CA HIS A 75 2.73 4.68 29.65
C HIS A 75 3.84 4.97 30.68
N ASP A 76 4.38 6.19 30.73
CA ASP A 76 5.35 6.59 31.75
C ASP A 76 4.75 6.63 33.17
N VAL A 77 3.45 6.94 33.28
CA VAL A 77 2.71 6.95 34.55
C VAL A 77 2.04 5.61 34.81
N PHE A 78 1.48 5.01 33.77
CA PHE A 78 0.73 3.77 33.84
C PHE A 78 1.52 2.67 33.13
N SER A 79 2.36 1.98 33.90
CA SER A 79 3.29 0.96 33.43
C SER A 79 2.59 -0.33 33.05
N SER A 80 3.11 -1.01 32.03
CA SER A 80 2.75 -2.38 31.66
C SER A 80 3.72 -3.43 32.22
N ASP A 81 4.82 -3.02 32.85
CA ASP A 81 5.92 -3.90 33.24
C ASP A 81 5.46 -5.08 34.11
N ILE A 82 5.88 -6.28 33.72
CA ILE A 82 5.58 -7.54 34.40
C ILE A 82 6.05 -7.54 35.87
N GLY A 83 7.15 -6.86 36.18
CA GLY A 83 7.67 -6.71 37.54
C GLY A 83 6.78 -5.84 38.45
N LEU A 84 5.82 -5.11 37.88
CA LEU A 84 4.80 -4.35 38.59
C LEU A 84 3.41 -5.00 38.53
N GLY A 85 3.33 -6.27 38.10
CA GLY A 85 2.09 -7.08 38.05
C GLY A 85 1.46 -7.20 36.65
N GLY A 86 2.15 -6.78 35.59
CA GLY A 86 1.74 -7.07 34.21
C GLY A 86 0.48 -6.34 33.73
N ILE A 87 -0.22 -6.98 32.79
CA ILE A 87 -1.29 -6.36 31.98
C ILE A 87 -2.69 -6.96 32.13
N THR A 88 -2.87 -7.95 33.00
CA THR A 88 -4.20 -8.47 33.37
C THR A 88 -4.58 -8.04 34.78
N ILE A 89 -5.85 -8.23 35.16
CA ILE A 89 -6.31 -7.94 36.52
C ILE A 89 -5.70 -8.88 37.57
N LEU A 90 -5.32 -10.10 37.16
CA LEU A 90 -4.55 -11.02 38.00
C LEU A 90 -3.10 -10.53 38.04
N ASP A 91 -2.54 -10.38 39.25
CA ASP A 91 -1.13 -10.02 39.39
C ASP A 91 -0.27 -11.27 39.16
N ASP A 92 0.73 -11.15 38.30
CA ASP A 92 1.74 -12.18 38.10
C ASP A 92 2.70 -12.23 39.31
N ASP A 93 3.02 -13.44 39.81
CA ASP A 93 4.16 -13.60 40.73
C ASP A 93 5.45 -13.30 39.96
N PRO A 94 6.27 -12.31 40.39
CA PRO A 94 7.52 -12.00 39.71
C PRO A 94 8.45 -13.20 39.49
N LYS A 95 8.40 -14.23 40.35
CA LYS A 95 9.23 -15.44 40.26
C LYS A 95 8.81 -16.39 39.12
N ASP A 96 7.51 -16.43 38.85
CA ASP A 96 6.89 -17.35 37.89
C ASP A 96 6.41 -16.65 36.61
N SER A 97 6.54 -15.33 36.56
CA SER A 97 6.16 -14.52 35.41
C SER A 97 6.86 -14.94 34.11
N LEU A 98 6.14 -14.80 33.01
CA LEU A 98 6.62 -15.02 31.64
C LEU A 98 6.84 -13.67 30.95
N PRO A 99 8.07 -13.15 30.88
CA PRO A 99 8.34 -11.86 30.26
C PRO A 99 7.91 -11.88 28.80
N MET A 100 7.10 -10.91 28.41
CA MET A 100 6.50 -10.79 27.08
C MET A 100 6.41 -9.32 26.72
N PHE A 101 6.64 -8.93 25.46
CA PHE A 101 6.78 -7.51 25.14
C PHE A 101 5.51 -6.67 25.42
N ILE A 102 4.32 -7.27 25.50
CA ILE A 102 3.11 -6.54 25.92
C ILE A 102 3.16 -6.10 27.39
N ALA A 103 3.91 -6.82 28.23
CA ALA A 103 4.12 -6.57 29.65
C ALA A 103 5.53 -6.00 29.92
N MET A 104 5.98 -5.10 29.04
CA MET A 104 7.26 -4.39 29.15
C MET A 104 7.02 -2.91 28.86
N ASP A 105 7.78 -2.05 29.50
CA ASP A 105 7.85 -0.64 29.14
C ASP A 105 9.03 -0.35 28.17
N PRO A 106 9.08 0.82 27.52
CA PRO A 106 10.23 1.26 26.75
C PRO A 106 11.53 1.32 27.60
N PRO A 107 12.71 1.11 26.98
CA PRO A 107 12.93 0.90 25.54
C PRO A 107 12.82 -0.57 25.10
N LYS A 108 12.77 -1.54 26.02
CA LYS A 108 12.83 -2.97 25.67
C LYS A 108 11.60 -3.41 24.86
N HIS A 109 10.42 -2.91 25.23
CA HIS A 109 9.18 -3.08 24.45
C HIS A 109 9.38 -2.74 22.97
N ASP A 110 9.91 -1.54 22.69
CA ASP A 110 9.99 -1.01 21.33
C ASP A 110 10.86 -1.88 20.43
N HIS A 111 11.97 -2.39 20.99
CA HIS A 111 12.90 -3.23 20.26
C HIS A 111 12.29 -4.60 19.90
N GLN A 112 11.64 -5.28 20.86
CA GLN A 112 11.01 -6.58 20.58
C GLN A 112 9.81 -6.45 19.65
N ARG A 113 8.97 -5.44 19.88
CA ARG A 113 7.83 -5.17 19.02
C ARG A 113 8.25 -4.88 17.59
N LYS A 114 9.35 -4.12 17.40
CA LYS A 114 9.91 -3.84 16.07
C LYS A 114 10.37 -5.11 15.35
N THR A 115 10.88 -6.13 16.08
CA THR A 115 11.27 -7.41 15.49
C THR A 115 10.10 -8.14 14.86
N VAL A 116 8.94 -8.18 15.52
CA VAL A 116 7.77 -8.95 15.06
C VAL A 116 6.81 -8.15 14.18
N ALA A 117 6.85 -6.81 14.22
CA ALA A 117 5.99 -5.95 13.41
C ALA A 117 5.96 -6.24 11.89
N PRO A 118 7.04 -6.70 11.23
CA PRO A 118 7.01 -7.08 9.82
C PRO A 118 6.01 -8.19 9.49
N ILE A 119 5.57 -9.01 10.45
CA ILE A 119 4.56 -10.07 10.23
C ILE A 119 3.25 -9.52 9.63
N VAL A 120 2.86 -8.31 10.05
CA VAL A 120 1.70 -7.57 9.53
C VAL A 120 2.09 -6.49 8.52
N GLY A 121 3.31 -6.56 7.99
CA GLY A 121 3.77 -5.68 6.93
C GLY A 121 2.96 -5.89 5.63
N PRO A 122 2.83 -4.87 4.77
CA PRO A 122 2.00 -4.95 3.56
C PRO A 122 2.32 -6.15 2.66
N LYS A 123 3.59 -6.55 2.58
CA LYS A 123 4.04 -7.73 1.81
C LYS A 123 3.46 -9.03 2.38
N ASN A 124 3.57 -9.23 3.70
CA ASN A 124 3.12 -10.46 4.35
C ASN A 124 1.58 -10.55 4.36
N LEU A 125 0.90 -9.43 4.63
CA LEU A 125 -0.57 -9.37 4.54
C LEU A 125 -1.09 -9.69 3.13
N ALA A 126 -0.45 -9.17 2.08
CA ALA A 126 -0.84 -9.46 0.70
C ALA A 126 -0.68 -10.95 0.35
N ASN A 127 0.38 -11.60 0.87
CA ASN A 127 0.60 -13.04 0.68
C ASN A 127 -0.43 -13.88 1.47
N MET A 128 -0.84 -13.42 2.65
CA MET A 128 -1.79 -14.12 3.51
C MET A 128 -3.24 -14.05 3.00
N GLU A 129 -3.65 -12.99 2.30
CA GLU A 129 -5.06 -12.84 1.86
C GLU A 129 -5.54 -14.01 0.99
N ALA A 130 -4.72 -14.47 0.02
CA ALA A 130 -5.10 -15.58 -0.85
C ALA A 130 -5.23 -16.90 -0.05
N LEU A 131 -4.33 -17.12 0.90
CA LEU A 131 -4.31 -18.31 1.75
C LEU A 131 -5.47 -18.32 2.75
N ILE A 132 -5.76 -17.17 3.39
CA ILE A 132 -6.92 -17.04 4.28
C ILE A 132 -8.20 -17.32 3.49
N ARG A 133 -8.31 -16.80 2.27
CA ARG A 133 -9.49 -17.01 1.43
C ARG A 133 -9.68 -18.45 1.03
N SER A 134 -8.62 -19.15 0.62
CA SER A 134 -8.74 -20.57 0.24
C SER A 134 -9.13 -21.43 1.44
N ARG A 135 -8.59 -21.15 2.62
CA ARG A 135 -8.93 -21.84 3.87
C ARG A 135 -10.36 -21.56 4.33
N ALA A 136 -10.76 -20.28 4.36
CA ALA A 136 -12.12 -19.89 4.70
C ALA A 136 -13.13 -20.51 3.72
N ALA A 137 -12.85 -20.46 2.42
CA ALA A 137 -13.67 -21.11 1.39
C ALA A 137 -13.85 -22.61 1.69
N LYS A 138 -12.74 -23.34 1.89
CA LYS A 138 -12.78 -24.78 2.18
C LYS A 138 -13.55 -25.10 3.45
N ILE A 139 -13.25 -24.40 4.55
CA ILE A 139 -13.94 -24.60 5.83
C ILE A 139 -15.46 -24.43 5.66
N LEU A 140 -15.88 -23.38 4.95
CA LEU A 140 -17.29 -23.15 4.66
C LEU A 140 -17.86 -24.24 3.72
N ASP A 141 -17.15 -24.60 2.64
CA ASP A 141 -17.62 -25.64 1.72
C ASP A 141 -17.86 -27.00 2.40
N ASP A 142 -17.17 -27.28 3.52
CA ASP A 142 -17.29 -28.51 4.32
C ASP A 142 -18.38 -28.44 5.43
N LEU A 143 -19.10 -27.31 5.60
CA LEU A 143 -20.13 -27.18 6.65
C LEU A 143 -21.44 -27.90 6.29
N PRO A 144 -22.12 -28.53 7.28
CA PRO A 144 -23.39 -29.20 7.02
C PRO A 144 -24.52 -28.19 6.78
N ILE A 145 -25.40 -28.53 5.84
CA ILE A 145 -26.57 -27.72 5.46
C ILE A 145 -27.84 -28.39 6.00
N GLY A 146 -28.69 -27.61 6.67
CA GLY A 146 -29.93 -28.07 7.29
C GLY A 146 -29.75 -28.68 8.68
N GLU A 147 -28.51 -28.91 9.11
CA GLU A 147 -28.17 -29.49 10.41
C GLU A 147 -27.59 -28.44 11.36
N THR A 148 -27.77 -28.68 12.67
CA THR A 148 -27.16 -27.85 13.72
C THR A 148 -25.71 -28.26 13.94
N PHE A 149 -24.80 -27.30 14.00
CA PHE A 149 -23.39 -27.51 14.35
C PHE A 149 -22.85 -26.34 15.19
N ASP A 150 -21.67 -26.52 15.79
CA ASP A 150 -21.02 -25.45 16.55
C ASP A 150 -20.15 -24.56 15.65
N TRP A 151 -20.50 -23.27 15.58
CA TRP A 151 -19.74 -22.27 14.82
C TRP A 151 -18.36 -21.97 15.42
N VAL A 152 -18.23 -22.08 16.74
CA VAL A 152 -16.95 -21.84 17.42
C VAL A 152 -15.94 -22.88 16.97
N GLU A 153 -16.28 -24.17 17.10
CA GLU A 153 -15.42 -25.29 16.73
C GLU A 153 -15.13 -25.32 15.22
N ARG A 154 -16.19 -25.36 14.40
CA ARG A 154 -16.07 -25.72 12.97
C ARG A 154 -15.53 -24.58 12.10
N VAL A 155 -15.66 -23.33 12.54
CA VAL A 155 -15.26 -22.15 11.74
C VAL A 155 -14.25 -21.29 12.48
N SER A 156 -14.61 -20.85 13.69
CA SER A 156 -13.84 -19.82 14.40
C SER A 156 -12.48 -20.37 14.85
N ILE A 157 -12.47 -21.53 15.53
CA ILE A 157 -11.26 -22.23 15.96
C ILE A 157 -10.46 -22.74 14.75
N GLU A 158 -11.12 -23.43 13.81
CA GLU A 158 -10.41 -24.06 12.70
C GLU A 158 -9.64 -23.03 11.86
N LEU A 159 -10.27 -21.91 11.49
CA LEU A 159 -9.59 -20.89 10.69
C LEU A 159 -8.46 -20.19 11.46
N THR A 160 -8.69 -19.80 12.72
CA THR A 160 -7.64 -19.11 13.49
C THR A 160 -6.46 -20.03 13.78
N THR A 161 -6.70 -21.30 14.07
CA THR A 161 -5.64 -22.32 14.29
C THR A 161 -4.79 -22.51 13.04
N GLN A 162 -5.41 -22.63 11.85
CA GLN A 162 -4.67 -22.71 10.59
C GLN A 162 -3.82 -21.46 10.34
N MET A 163 -4.32 -20.28 10.72
CA MET A 163 -3.59 -19.03 10.57
C MET A 163 -2.41 -18.91 11.53
N LEU A 164 -2.57 -19.29 12.80
CA LEU A 164 -1.45 -19.38 13.75
C LEU A 164 -0.36 -20.31 13.23
N ALA A 165 -0.73 -21.50 12.74
CA ALA A 165 0.24 -22.43 12.18
C ALA A 165 1.05 -21.81 11.04
N THR A 166 0.45 -20.93 10.24
CA THR A 166 1.18 -20.21 9.18
C THR A 166 2.06 -19.10 9.74
N LEU A 167 1.61 -18.39 10.77
CA LEU A 167 2.37 -17.32 11.39
C LEU A 167 3.65 -17.83 12.05
N PHE A 168 3.63 -19.06 12.58
CA PHE A 168 4.79 -19.70 13.21
C PHE A 168 5.56 -20.67 12.28
N ASP A 169 5.09 -20.87 11.04
CA ASP A 169 5.50 -21.99 10.19
C ASP A 169 5.54 -23.31 10.98
N PHE A 170 4.46 -23.56 11.71
CA PHE A 170 4.24 -24.70 12.59
C PHE A 170 3.75 -25.90 11.77
N PRO A 171 4.23 -27.13 12.08
CA PRO A 171 3.78 -28.34 11.38
C PRO A 171 2.25 -28.45 11.36
N PHE A 172 1.67 -28.53 10.17
CA PHE A 172 0.23 -28.29 9.98
C PHE A 172 -0.63 -29.39 10.61
N GLU A 173 -0.12 -30.61 10.66
CA GLU A 173 -0.70 -31.78 11.33
C GLU A 173 -0.82 -31.60 12.85
N ASP A 174 0.12 -30.86 13.46
CA ASP A 174 0.18 -30.65 14.90
C ASP A 174 -0.51 -29.35 15.35
N ARG A 175 -1.08 -28.57 14.42
CA ARG A 175 -1.61 -27.21 14.67
C ARG A 175 -2.59 -27.10 15.85
N TYR A 176 -3.31 -28.16 16.20
CA TYR A 176 -4.25 -28.20 17.32
C TYR A 176 -3.56 -27.90 18.66
N LYS A 177 -2.26 -28.22 18.80
CA LYS A 177 -1.45 -27.89 19.98
C LYS A 177 -1.40 -26.39 20.25
N LEU A 178 -1.39 -25.56 19.21
CA LEU A 178 -1.38 -24.10 19.35
C LEU A 178 -2.66 -23.60 20.05
N THR A 179 -3.81 -24.18 19.71
CA THR A 179 -5.08 -23.85 20.35
C THR A 179 -5.11 -24.37 21.79
N TYR A 180 -4.67 -25.60 22.02
CA TYR A 180 -4.55 -26.15 23.37
C TYR A 180 -3.67 -25.25 24.27
N TRP A 181 -2.47 -24.87 23.84
CA TRP A 181 -1.60 -23.99 24.62
C TRP A 181 -2.19 -22.58 24.82
N SER A 182 -2.94 -22.05 23.85
CA SER A 182 -3.69 -20.79 23.99
C SER A 182 -4.73 -20.87 25.11
N ASP A 183 -5.55 -21.92 25.08
CA ASP A 183 -6.63 -22.13 26.04
C ASP A 183 -6.04 -22.41 27.44
N VAL A 184 -4.95 -23.20 27.54
CA VAL A 184 -4.23 -23.46 28.80
C VAL A 184 -3.64 -22.17 29.39
N ALA A 185 -3.01 -21.32 28.56
CA ALA A 185 -2.38 -20.09 29.03
C ALA A 185 -3.38 -19.04 29.58
N THR A 186 -4.65 -19.12 29.17
CA THR A 186 -5.70 -18.17 29.58
C THR A 186 -6.70 -18.75 30.57
N THR A 187 -6.60 -20.05 30.86
CA THR A 187 -7.44 -20.73 31.85
C THR A 187 -6.94 -20.46 33.25
N LEU A 188 -7.85 -20.15 34.17
CA LEU A 188 -7.57 -20.17 35.60
C LEU A 188 -7.70 -21.62 36.10
N PRO A 189 -6.65 -22.21 36.71
CA PRO A 189 -6.72 -23.57 37.23
C PRO A 189 -7.81 -23.71 38.30
N ALA A 190 -8.72 -24.65 38.09
CA ALA A 190 -9.82 -24.93 39.00
C ALA A 190 -10.38 -26.33 38.74
N PRO A 191 -11.05 -26.98 39.73
CA PRO A 191 -11.70 -28.27 39.50
C PRO A 191 -12.67 -28.24 38.32
N GLY A 192 -12.50 -29.17 37.36
CA GLY A 192 -13.31 -29.22 36.14
C GLY A 192 -13.01 -28.15 35.08
N ALA A 193 -11.94 -27.37 35.24
CA ALA A 193 -11.39 -26.52 34.18
C ALA A 193 -10.50 -27.33 33.20
N LEU A 194 -9.96 -26.68 32.17
CA LEU A 194 -9.09 -27.34 31.18
C LEU A 194 -7.81 -27.92 31.80
N VAL A 195 -7.30 -27.24 32.83
CA VAL A 195 -6.21 -27.67 33.71
C VAL A 195 -6.68 -27.42 35.14
N GLU A 196 -6.48 -28.37 36.04
CA GLU A 196 -7.02 -28.29 37.41
C GLU A 196 -6.01 -27.68 38.37
N THR A 197 -4.72 -27.82 38.07
CA THR A 197 -3.62 -27.36 38.92
C THR A 197 -2.65 -26.44 38.18
N VAL A 198 -1.92 -25.62 38.93
CA VAL A 198 -0.85 -24.76 38.40
C VAL A 198 0.30 -25.61 37.84
N GLU A 199 0.56 -26.76 38.45
CA GLU A 199 1.57 -27.72 38.00
C GLU A 199 1.24 -28.30 36.62
N GLU A 200 -0.01 -28.68 36.38
CA GLU A 200 -0.48 -29.15 35.07
C GLU A 200 -0.38 -28.05 34.00
N GLN A 201 -0.79 -26.83 34.35
CA GLN A 201 -0.65 -25.67 33.47
C GLN A 201 0.81 -25.43 33.09
N ASN A 202 1.71 -25.43 34.08
CA ASN A 202 3.15 -25.25 33.86
C ASN A 202 3.74 -26.38 33.02
N ALA A 203 3.35 -27.63 33.24
CA ALA A 203 3.81 -28.76 32.44
C ALA A 203 3.43 -28.61 30.95
N ALA A 204 2.20 -28.21 30.66
CA ALA A 204 1.75 -27.97 29.29
C ALA A 204 2.48 -26.79 28.62
N LEU A 205 2.75 -25.71 29.36
CA LEU A 205 3.53 -24.58 28.85
C LEU A 205 5.02 -24.92 28.65
N MET A 206 5.57 -25.85 29.44
CA MET A 206 6.91 -26.38 29.22
C MET A 206 6.97 -27.26 27.97
N GLU A 207 5.95 -28.08 27.70
CA GLU A 207 5.85 -28.81 26.42
C GLU A 207 5.80 -27.84 25.23
N CYS A 208 5.06 -26.73 25.35
CA CYS A 208 5.05 -25.67 24.36
C CYS A 208 6.46 -25.11 24.13
N LEU A 209 7.18 -24.78 25.21
CA LEU A 209 8.56 -24.29 25.12
C LEU A 209 9.48 -25.29 24.43
N GLU A 210 9.45 -26.56 24.82
CA GLU A 210 10.28 -27.61 24.21
C GLU A 210 10.05 -27.72 22.69
N TYR A 211 8.79 -27.69 22.26
CA TYR A 211 8.44 -27.72 20.84
C TYR A 211 8.99 -26.49 20.11
N PHE A 212 8.78 -25.29 20.66
CA PHE A 212 9.21 -24.05 20.04
C PHE A 212 10.72 -23.83 20.09
N VAL A 213 11.44 -24.44 21.04
CA VAL A 213 12.91 -24.49 21.06
C VAL A 213 13.43 -25.37 19.93
N ARG A 214 12.78 -26.51 19.64
CA ARG A 214 13.12 -27.31 18.46
C ARG A 214 12.96 -26.49 17.18
N LEU A 215 11.81 -25.83 17.00
CA LEU A 215 11.58 -24.95 15.84
C LEU A 215 12.59 -23.81 15.78
N TRP A 216 12.92 -23.19 16.92
CA TRP A 216 13.95 -22.15 16.98
C TRP A 216 15.31 -22.63 16.44
N ASN A 217 15.76 -23.81 16.89
CA ASN A 217 17.03 -24.39 16.47
C ASN A 217 17.03 -24.73 14.97
N GLU A 218 15.89 -25.12 14.40
CA GLU A 218 15.75 -25.31 12.96
C GLU A 218 15.84 -23.98 12.20
N ARG A 219 15.18 -22.92 12.70
CA ARG A 219 15.15 -21.61 12.03
C ARG A 219 16.48 -20.87 12.12
N ILE A 220 17.15 -20.86 13.27
CA ILE A 220 18.41 -20.09 13.46
C ILE A 220 19.55 -20.59 12.56
N ASN A 221 19.48 -21.84 12.11
CA ASN A 221 20.46 -22.47 11.23
C ASN A 221 20.04 -22.43 9.74
N ALA A 222 18.94 -21.78 9.40
CA ALA A 222 18.39 -21.67 8.05
C ALA A 222 18.38 -20.20 7.56
N ASP A 223 18.07 -19.99 6.28
CA ASP A 223 17.84 -18.63 5.78
C ASP A 223 16.63 -17.98 6.48
N PRO A 224 16.68 -16.67 6.82
CA PRO A 224 15.59 -16.00 7.53
C PRO A 224 14.23 -16.11 6.82
N GLY A 225 13.31 -16.84 7.44
CA GLY A 225 11.91 -16.95 7.02
C GLY A 225 11.07 -15.71 7.33
N SER A 226 9.82 -15.71 6.86
CA SER A 226 8.84 -14.66 7.14
C SER A 226 7.89 -14.99 8.29
N ASP A 227 8.11 -16.10 8.99
CA ASP A 227 7.36 -16.52 10.16
C ASP A 227 7.93 -15.91 11.46
N LEU A 228 7.12 -15.95 12.52
CA LEU A 228 7.43 -15.36 13.82
C LEU A 228 8.63 -16.03 14.50
N VAL A 229 8.81 -17.35 14.34
CA VAL A 229 9.96 -18.06 14.93
C VAL A 229 11.24 -17.57 14.26
N SER A 230 11.28 -17.52 12.93
CA SER A 230 12.40 -16.98 12.17
C SER A 230 12.70 -15.52 12.50
N MET A 231 11.66 -14.68 12.64
CA MET A 231 11.83 -13.27 13.02
C MET A 231 12.46 -13.12 14.40
N LEU A 232 11.99 -13.89 15.39
CA LEU A 232 12.55 -13.84 16.75
C LEU A 232 13.98 -14.42 16.79
N ALA A 233 14.24 -15.51 16.07
CA ALA A 233 15.55 -16.15 16.02
C ALA A 233 16.65 -15.25 15.42
N HIS A 234 16.32 -14.47 14.39
CA HIS A 234 17.28 -13.61 13.69
C HIS A 234 17.25 -12.14 14.13
N GLY A 235 16.26 -11.73 14.93
CA GLY A 235 16.13 -10.37 15.40
C GLY A 235 17.25 -9.99 16.36
N GLU A 236 17.91 -8.85 16.13
CA GLU A 236 19.04 -8.39 16.96
C GLU A 236 18.66 -8.27 18.45
N ALA A 237 17.44 -7.80 18.73
CA ALA A 237 16.91 -7.62 20.07
C ALA A 237 16.40 -8.91 20.73
N THR A 238 16.23 -9.99 19.97
CA THR A 238 15.52 -11.21 20.41
C THR A 238 16.35 -12.48 20.30
N ARG A 239 17.42 -12.50 19.49
CA ARG A 239 18.29 -13.67 19.27
C ARG A 239 18.96 -14.22 20.53
N ASN A 240 19.07 -13.39 21.58
CA ASN A 240 19.68 -13.74 22.87
C ASN A 240 18.66 -13.76 24.02
N MET A 241 17.37 -13.94 23.73
CA MET A 241 16.33 -14.04 24.76
C MET A 241 16.57 -15.26 25.65
N THR A 242 16.21 -15.14 26.92
CA THR A 242 16.14 -16.30 27.81
C THR A 242 15.00 -17.24 27.38
N PRO A 243 15.03 -18.54 27.71
CA PRO A 243 13.94 -19.44 27.40
C PRO A 243 12.58 -18.99 27.96
N LYS A 244 12.55 -18.40 29.16
CA LYS A 244 11.34 -17.83 29.76
C LYS A 244 10.79 -16.64 28.95
N GLU A 245 11.66 -15.75 28.48
CA GLU A 245 11.28 -14.60 27.65
C GLU A 245 10.81 -15.02 26.25
N TYR A 246 11.43 -16.06 25.68
CA TYR A 246 10.96 -16.66 24.45
C TYR A 246 9.57 -17.30 24.63
N LEU A 247 9.37 -18.09 25.68
CA LEU A 247 8.07 -18.69 26.01
C LEU A 247 6.99 -17.61 26.17
N GLY A 248 7.26 -16.55 26.94
CA GLY A 248 6.31 -15.45 27.13
C GLY A 248 5.92 -14.77 25.81
N ASN A 249 6.90 -14.51 24.93
CA ASN A 249 6.62 -13.97 23.61
C ASN A 249 5.85 -14.94 22.70
N ILE A 250 6.09 -16.24 22.77
CA ILE A 250 5.33 -17.25 22.02
C ILE A 250 3.89 -17.31 22.52
N VAL A 251 3.67 -17.40 23.84
CA VAL A 251 2.33 -17.39 24.45
C VAL A 251 1.57 -16.11 24.08
N LEU A 252 2.23 -14.93 24.11
CA LEU A 252 1.66 -13.67 23.65
C LEU A 252 1.12 -13.76 22.22
N LEU A 253 1.95 -14.28 21.31
CA LEU A 253 1.64 -14.32 19.89
C LEU A 253 0.59 -15.40 19.56
N ILE A 254 0.57 -16.51 20.30
CA ILE A 254 -0.47 -17.54 20.21
C ILE A 254 -1.81 -16.95 20.67
N VAL A 255 -1.89 -16.49 21.93
CA VAL A 255 -3.13 -15.97 22.52
C VAL A 255 -3.64 -14.75 21.75
N GLY A 256 -2.75 -13.79 21.47
CA GLY A 256 -3.10 -12.56 20.74
C GLY A 256 -3.43 -12.77 19.26
N GLY A 257 -2.95 -13.87 18.65
CA GLY A 257 -3.26 -14.23 17.26
C GLY A 257 -4.53 -15.09 17.11
N ASN A 258 -4.95 -15.77 18.18
CA ASN A 258 -6.03 -16.75 18.18
C ASN A 258 -7.35 -16.17 18.71
N ASP A 259 -7.41 -15.95 20.02
CA ASP A 259 -8.67 -15.89 20.77
C ASP A 259 -9.45 -14.62 20.44
N THR A 260 -8.75 -13.51 20.21
CA THR A 260 -9.38 -12.24 19.83
C THR A 260 -10.06 -12.33 18.47
N THR A 261 -9.46 -13.03 17.52
CA THR A 261 -10.01 -13.21 16.17
C THR A 261 -11.15 -14.23 16.20
N ARG A 262 -10.97 -15.34 16.93
CA ARG A 262 -11.99 -16.38 17.16
C ARG A 262 -13.28 -15.77 17.67
N ASN A 263 -13.19 -15.02 18.76
CA ASN A 263 -14.36 -14.41 19.41
C ASN A 263 -15.00 -13.31 18.56
N SER A 264 -14.24 -12.63 17.70
CA SER A 264 -14.81 -11.68 16.72
C SER A 264 -15.57 -12.40 15.60
N MET A 265 -15.06 -13.53 15.11
CA MET A 265 -15.74 -14.34 14.09
C MET A 265 -17.07 -14.89 14.63
N THR A 266 -17.06 -15.46 15.83
CA THR A 266 -18.28 -15.92 16.49
C THR A 266 -19.23 -14.75 16.80
N GLY A 267 -18.71 -13.67 17.38
CA GLY A 267 -19.49 -12.49 17.75
C GLY A 267 -20.19 -11.83 16.56
N SER A 268 -19.58 -11.86 15.38
CA SER A 268 -20.21 -11.31 14.17
C SER A 268 -21.49 -12.06 13.76
N VAL A 269 -21.52 -13.39 13.87
CA VAL A 269 -22.71 -14.19 13.54
C VAL A 269 -23.81 -13.94 14.57
N LEU A 270 -23.45 -13.93 15.85
CA LEU A 270 -24.41 -13.63 16.92
C LEU A 270 -25.00 -12.22 16.76
N ALA A 271 -24.17 -11.20 16.57
CA ALA A 271 -24.61 -9.81 16.46
C ALA A 271 -25.55 -9.60 15.28
N LEU A 272 -25.26 -10.20 14.12
CA LEU A 272 -26.13 -10.11 12.95
C LEU A 272 -27.45 -10.88 13.13
N ASN A 273 -27.46 -12.00 13.87
CA ASN A 273 -28.70 -12.69 14.23
C ASN A 273 -29.57 -11.89 15.20
N GLN A 274 -28.94 -11.18 16.14
CA GLN A 274 -29.64 -10.30 17.09
C GLN A 274 -30.13 -8.99 16.44
N ASN A 275 -29.61 -8.62 15.27
CA ASN A 275 -29.94 -7.40 14.54
C ASN A 275 -30.27 -7.74 13.07
N PRO A 276 -31.42 -8.40 12.81
CA PRO A 276 -31.75 -8.95 11.49
C PRO A 276 -31.90 -7.88 10.41
N ASP A 277 -32.26 -6.65 10.77
CA ASP A 277 -32.28 -5.49 9.88
C ASP A 277 -30.88 -5.15 9.35
N GLN A 278 -29.86 -5.21 10.21
CA GLN A 278 -28.46 -5.00 9.82
C GLN A 278 -27.95 -6.18 8.99
N TYR A 279 -28.38 -7.41 9.30
CA TYR A 279 -28.01 -8.57 8.49
C TYR A 279 -28.61 -8.50 7.09
N GLN A 280 -29.88 -8.10 6.98
CA GLN A 280 -30.49 -7.84 5.68
C GLN A 280 -29.75 -6.72 4.93
N LYS A 281 -29.46 -5.60 5.60
CA LYS A 281 -28.66 -4.50 5.02
C LYS A 281 -27.30 -4.97 4.49
N LEU A 282 -26.58 -5.81 5.24
CA LEU A 282 -25.29 -6.37 4.81
C LEU A 282 -25.40 -7.24 3.56
N ARG A 283 -26.46 -8.05 3.47
CA ARG A 283 -26.72 -8.92 2.31
C ARG A 283 -27.07 -8.12 1.06
N ASP A 284 -27.84 -7.04 1.23
CA ASP A 284 -28.21 -6.13 0.13
C ASP A 284 -27.02 -5.25 -0.30
N HIS A 285 -26.12 -4.94 0.64
CA HIS A 285 -24.95 -4.08 0.45
C HIS A 285 -23.64 -4.72 0.94
N PRO A 286 -23.08 -5.74 0.24
CA PRO A 286 -21.86 -6.43 0.66
C PRO A 286 -20.61 -5.54 0.76
N GLU A 287 -20.60 -4.37 0.12
CA GLU A 287 -19.55 -3.37 0.32
C GLU A 287 -19.44 -2.86 1.76
N LEU A 288 -20.45 -3.07 2.62
CA LEU A 288 -20.43 -2.68 4.02
C LEU A 288 -19.58 -3.60 4.90
N ILE A 289 -19.09 -4.75 4.40
CA ILE A 289 -18.28 -5.70 5.19
C ILE A 289 -17.11 -5.01 5.92
N PRO A 290 -16.28 -4.14 5.32
CA PRO A 290 -15.18 -3.51 6.05
C PRO A 290 -15.63 -2.63 7.22
N SER A 291 -16.77 -1.94 7.06
CA SER A 291 -17.38 -1.14 8.13
C SER A 291 -17.96 -2.04 9.23
N MET A 292 -18.71 -3.08 8.82
CA MET A 292 -19.24 -4.12 9.69
C MET A 292 -18.14 -4.83 10.51
N VAL A 293 -16.97 -5.08 9.93
CA VAL A 293 -15.85 -5.72 10.65
C VAL A 293 -15.38 -4.84 11.80
N SER A 294 -15.22 -3.54 11.57
CA SER A 294 -14.80 -2.60 12.62
C SER A 294 -15.90 -2.49 13.70
N GLU A 295 -17.17 -2.46 13.28
CA GLU A 295 -18.30 -2.47 14.21
C GLU A 295 -18.39 -3.78 15.02
N THR A 296 -18.15 -4.94 14.42
CA THR A 296 -18.07 -6.24 15.11
C THR A 296 -16.99 -6.20 16.19
N ILE A 297 -15.80 -5.71 15.86
CA ILE A 297 -14.68 -5.66 16.79
C ILE A 297 -14.99 -4.73 17.97
N ARG A 298 -15.65 -3.58 17.73
CA ARG A 298 -16.17 -2.69 18.79
C ARG A 298 -17.26 -3.37 19.63
N TRP A 299 -18.24 -3.99 18.97
CA TRP A 299 -19.40 -4.58 19.63
C TRP A 299 -18.98 -5.77 20.51
N GLN A 300 -18.14 -6.65 19.96
CA GLN A 300 -17.62 -7.81 20.67
C GLN A 300 -16.68 -7.41 21.81
N THR A 301 -15.74 -6.50 21.55
CA THR A 301 -14.61 -6.17 22.45
C THR A 301 -13.94 -7.44 22.99
N PRO A 302 -13.18 -8.19 22.16
CA PRO A 302 -12.73 -9.54 22.51
C PRO A 302 -11.86 -9.62 23.79
N LEU A 303 -11.07 -8.59 24.08
CA LEU A 303 -10.42 -8.39 25.38
C LEU A 303 -11.13 -7.25 26.08
N ALA A 304 -11.82 -7.57 27.17
CA ALA A 304 -12.69 -6.60 27.82
C ALA A 304 -11.92 -5.52 28.59
N HIS A 305 -10.71 -5.85 29.04
CA HIS A 305 -9.81 -4.91 29.70
C HIS A 305 -8.33 -5.16 29.39
N MET A 306 -7.53 -4.15 29.72
CA MET A 306 -6.10 -4.27 30.00
C MET A 306 -5.80 -3.55 31.31
N ARG A 307 -4.73 -3.94 31.99
CA ARG A 307 -4.30 -3.40 33.28
C ARG A 307 -2.98 -2.64 33.17
N ARG A 308 -2.80 -1.67 34.06
CA ARG A 308 -1.55 -0.93 34.29
C ARG A 308 -1.28 -0.79 35.78
N THR A 309 -0.05 -0.44 36.14
CA THR A 309 0.32 0.01 37.50
C THR A 309 0.73 1.47 37.49
N ALA A 310 0.21 2.26 38.42
CA ALA A 310 0.66 3.63 38.62
C ALA A 310 2.11 3.66 39.16
N THR A 311 3.04 4.28 38.43
CA THR A 311 4.47 4.37 38.83
C THR A 311 4.74 5.51 39.81
N ARG A 312 3.80 6.45 39.91
CA ARG A 312 3.81 7.62 40.80
C ARG A 312 2.37 8.06 41.09
N ASP A 313 2.20 8.82 42.16
CA ASP A 313 0.92 9.47 42.46
C ASP A 313 0.50 10.36 41.28
N THR A 314 -0.77 10.26 40.89
CA THR A 314 -1.35 11.02 39.77
C THR A 314 -2.82 11.31 40.02
N GLU A 315 -3.41 12.16 39.18
CA GLU A 315 -4.84 12.42 39.16
C GLU A 315 -5.45 11.96 37.83
N LEU A 316 -6.62 11.32 37.89
CA LEU A 316 -7.42 10.95 36.73
C LEU A 316 -8.90 11.11 37.08
N GLY A 317 -9.67 11.82 36.26
CA GLY A 317 -11.11 12.01 36.49
C GLY A 317 -11.46 12.64 37.85
N GLY A 318 -10.57 13.49 38.41
CA GLY A 318 -10.74 14.09 39.73
C GLY A 318 -10.39 13.18 40.92
N LYS A 319 -9.89 11.96 40.66
CA LYS A 319 -9.50 10.98 41.68
C LYS A 319 -7.99 10.92 41.78
N ARG A 320 -7.48 10.80 43.01
CA ARG A 320 -6.05 10.60 43.28
C ARG A 320 -5.75 9.11 43.21
N ILE A 321 -4.95 8.72 42.24
CA ILE A 321 -4.42 7.35 42.09
C ILE A 321 -3.04 7.34 42.73
N ALA A 322 -2.83 6.47 43.70
CA ALA A 322 -1.56 6.38 44.42
C ALA A 322 -0.55 5.54 43.64
N LYS A 323 0.75 5.79 43.87
CA LYS A 323 1.82 4.93 43.37
C LYS A 323 1.60 3.48 43.82
N GLY A 324 1.70 2.55 42.88
CA GLY A 324 1.50 1.11 43.09
C GLY A 324 0.08 0.64 42.84
N ASP A 325 -0.88 1.55 42.69
CA ASP A 325 -2.27 1.17 42.45
C ASP A 325 -2.45 0.47 41.10
N LYS A 326 -3.27 -0.58 41.11
CA LYS A 326 -3.74 -1.31 39.94
C LYS A 326 -4.80 -0.47 39.22
N VAL A 327 -4.62 -0.24 37.92
CA VAL A 327 -5.55 0.56 37.09
C VAL A 327 -6.04 -0.28 35.91
N ILE A 328 -7.34 -0.56 35.89
CA ILE A 328 -8.00 -1.39 34.88
C ILE A 328 -8.73 -0.50 33.87
N MET A 329 -8.32 -0.62 32.62
CA MET A 329 -8.92 0.03 31.47
C MET A 329 -10.01 -0.87 30.90
N TRP A 330 -11.28 -0.62 31.24
CA TRP A 330 -12.40 -1.42 30.75
C TRP A 330 -12.80 -1.02 29.33
N TYR A 331 -12.07 -1.50 28.33
CA TYR A 331 -12.38 -1.27 26.91
C TYR A 331 -13.83 -1.61 26.55
N VAL A 332 -14.40 -2.65 27.18
CA VAL A 332 -15.81 -3.03 26.96
C VAL A 332 -16.78 -1.91 27.33
N SER A 333 -16.44 -1.15 28.38
CA SER A 333 -17.21 0.01 28.83
C SER A 333 -16.93 1.23 27.95
N GLY A 334 -15.67 1.49 27.63
CA GLY A 334 -15.29 2.60 26.74
C GLY A 334 -15.96 2.50 25.36
N ASN A 335 -16.05 1.28 24.80
CA ASN A 335 -16.78 1.00 23.55
C ASN A 335 -18.31 1.18 23.66
N ARG A 336 -18.85 1.42 24.86
CA ARG A 336 -20.25 1.75 25.17
C ARG A 336 -20.43 3.18 25.69
N ASP A 337 -19.42 4.03 25.56
CA ASP A 337 -19.48 5.42 26.00
C ASP A 337 -20.23 6.31 24.99
N LYS A 338 -21.45 6.71 25.37
CA LYS A 338 -22.33 7.57 24.55
C LYS A 338 -21.79 8.99 24.33
N THR A 339 -20.78 9.41 25.08
CA THR A 339 -20.15 10.73 24.90
C THR A 339 -19.22 10.77 23.68
N VAL A 340 -18.79 9.61 23.18
CA VAL A 340 -17.89 9.47 22.02
C VAL A 340 -18.54 8.71 20.87
N ILE A 341 -19.33 7.67 21.17
CA ILE A 341 -19.97 6.80 20.18
C ILE A 341 -21.48 6.94 20.31
N GLU A 342 -22.14 7.48 19.29
CA GLU A 342 -23.60 7.61 19.27
C GLU A 342 -24.29 6.23 19.27
N ASN A 343 -25.37 6.06 20.03
CA ASN A 343 -26.14 4.79 20.15
C ASN A 343 -25.22 3.56 20.29
N PRO A 344 -24.34 3.52 21.29
CA PRO A 344 -23.22 2.60 21.27
C PRO A 344 -23.63 1.16 21.64
N ASP A 345 -24.79 0.96 22.27
CA ASP A 345 -25.33 -0.37 22.55
C ASP A 345 -25.91 -1.05 21.30
N SER A 346 -26.34 -0.26 20.32
CA SER A 346 -26.82 -0.75 19.02
C SER A 346 -25.67 -1.27 18.16
N TYR A 347 -25.92 -2.35 17.42
CA TYR A 347 -25.02 -2.85 16.39
C TYR A 347 -25.38 -2.17 15.07
N ILE A 348 -24.51 -1.28 14.56
CA ILE A 348 -24.80 -0.47 13.35
C ILE A 348 -23.65 -0.64 12.36
N ILE A 349 -23.88 -1.38 11.28
CA ILE A 349 -22.81 -1.81 10.37
C ILE A 349 -22.31 -0.70 9.44
N ASP A 350 -23.06 0.39 9.32
CA ASP A 350 -22.83 1.55 8.46
C ASP A 350 -22.59 2.84 9.25
N ARG A 351 -22.03 2.73 10.47
CA ARG A 351 -21.54 3.91 11.22
C ARG A 351 -20.61 4.75 10.36
N GLU A 352 -20.70 6.07 10.50
CA GLU A 352 -19.82 7.01 9.80
C GLU A 352 -18.33 6.78 10.16
N ARG A 353 -18.06 6.46 11.43
CA ARG A 353 -16.70 6.29 11.99
C ARG A 353 -16.53 4.93 12.67
N PRO A 354 -16.66 3.82 11.94
CA PRO A 354 -16.74 2.48 12.53
C PRO A 354 -15.41 2.03 13.16
N ARG A 355 -14.29 2.68 12.82
CA ARG A 355 -12.95 2.46 13.39
C ARG A 355 -12.70 3.24 14.69
N GLN A 356 -13.62 4.08 15.14
CA GLN A 356 -13.52 4.82 16.39
C GLN A 356 -13.93 3.92 17.57
N HIS A 357 -13.03 3.00 17.96
CA HIS A 357 -13.23 2.04 19.04
C HIS A 357 -11.92 1.72 19.76
N MET A 358 -12.00 1.11 20.94
CA MET A 358 -10.86 0.83 21.84
C MET A 358 -10.43 -0.63 21.87
N SER A 359 -11.10 -1.53 21.14
CA SER A 359 -10.81 -2.99 21.21
C SER A 359 -9.39 -3.38 20.82
N PHE A 360 -8.65 -2.51 20.12
CA PHE A 360 -7.22 -2.72 19.80
C PHE A 360 -6.29 -1.93 20.72
N GLY A 361 -6.81 -1.21 21.71
CA GLY A 361 -6.06 -0.24 22.50
C GLY A 361 -5.59 0.98 21.70
N PHE A 362 -4.85 1.84 22.40
CA PHE A 362 -4.17 3.03 21.93
C PHE A 362 -2.70 3.01 22.40
N GLY A 363 -1.97 4.09 22.14
CA GLY A 363 -0.59 4.25 22.59
C GLY A 363 0.37 3.22 21.98
N ILE A 364 1.48 3.00 22.69
CA ILE A 364 2.61 2.18 22.23
C ILE A 364 2.26 0.68 22.18
N HIS A 365 1.29 0.22 22.98
CA HIS A 365 0.86 -1.17 23.05
C HIS A 365 -0.29 -1.52 22.11
N ARG A 366 -0.88 -0.55 21.38
CA ARG A 366 -1.96 -0.77 20.41
C ARG A 366 -1.70 -2.03 19.57
N CYS A 367 -2.70 -2.89 19.38
CA CYS A 367 -2.56 -4.21 18.76
C CYS A 367 -1.72 -4.18 17.48
N VAL A 368 -0.63 -4.96 17.45
CA VAL A 368 0.23 -5.13 16.28
C VAL A 368 -0.49 -5.98 15.20
N GLY A 369 -1.34 -6.92 15.60
CA GLY A 369 -2.07 -7.84 14.72
C GLY A 369 -3.32 -7.28 14.04
N ASN A 370 -3.69 -6.02 14.30
CA ASN A 370 -5.04 -5.52 14.00
C ASN A 370 -5.46 -5.67 12.52
N ARG A 371 -4.53 -5.39 11.59
CA ARG A 371 -4.79 -5.50 10.14
C ARG A 371 -5.02 -6.95 9.69
N LEU A 372 -4.34 -7.90 10.32
CA LEU A 372 -4.51 -9.31 10.01
C LEU A 372 -5.86 -9.82 10.54
N ALA A 373 -6.27 -9.41 11.73
CA ALA A 373 -7.58 -9.74 12.30
C ALA A 373 -8.73 -9.18 11.43
N GLU A 374 -8.67 -7.90 11.06
CA GLU A 374 -9.66 -7.27 10.17
C GLU A 374 -9.73 -7.99 8.80
N MET A 375 -8.58 -8.39 8.26
CA MET A 375 -8.51 -9.13 6.99
C MET A 375 -9.20 -10.50 7.11
N GLN A 376 -8.94 -11.25 8.17
CA GLN A 376 -9.56 -12.56 8.38
C GLN A 376 -11.08 -12.45 8.49
N LEU A 377 -11.59 -11.53 9.31
CA LEU A 377 -13.03 -11.29 9.46
C LEU A 377 -13.68 -10.86 8.14
N ARG A 378 -13.05 -9.92 7.41
CA ARG A 378 -13.55 -9.48 6.11
C ARG A 378 -13.67 -10.64 5.14
N ILE A 379 -12.63 -11.47 5.03
CA ILE A 379 -12.60 -12.58 4.09
C ILE A 379 -13.67 -13.62 4.44
N VAL A 380 -13.80 -13.98 5.71
CA VAL A 380 -14.85 -14.92 6.16
C VAL A 380 -16.24 -14.41 5.77
N TRP A 381 -16.55 -13.14 6.04
CA TRP A 381 -17.85 -12.57 5.65
C TRP A 381 -18.04 -12.45 4.14
N GLU A 382 -17.00 -12.10 3.39
CA GLU A 382 -17.04 -12.10 1.92
C GLU A 382 -17.34 -13.50 1.36
N GLU A 383 -16.82 -14.56 1.99
CA GLU A 383 -17.06 -15.95 1.56
C GLU A 383 -18.41 -16.50 2.06
N ILE A 384 -18.87 -16.11 3.25
CA ILE A 384 -20.20 -16.43 3.80
C ILE A 384 -21.29 -15.91 2.86
N LEU A 385 -21.25 -14.61 2.52
CA LEU A 385 -22.31 -13.98 1.69
C LEU A 385 -22.38 -14.54 0.27
N LYS A 386 -21.32 -15.19 -0.22
CA LYS A 386 -21.33 -15.91 -1.51
C LYS A 386 -22.03 -17.25 -1.43
N ARG A 387 -21.93 -17.93 -0.28
CA ARG A 387 -22.34 -19.33 -0.11
C ARG A 387 -23.72 -19.44 0.48
N TYR A 388 -23.96 -18.75 1.59
CA TYR A 388 -25.10 -19.03 2.43
C TYR A 388 -26.15 -17.94 2.38
N PRO A 389 -27.41 -18.30 2.63
CA PRO A 389 -28.40 -17.37 3.13
C PRO A 389 -28.02 -16.93 4.56
N VAL A 390 -29.02 -16.53 5.35
CA VAL A 390 -28.82 -16.25 6.78
C VAL A 390 -28.32 -17.51 7.49
N ILE A 391 -27.21 -17.39 8.21
CA ILE A 391 -26.79 -18.41 9.20
C ILE A 391 -27.61 -18.16 10.45
N GLU A 392 -28.40 -19.13 10.87
CA GLU A 392 -29.33 -19.00 12.00
C GLU A 392 -28.63 -19.43 13.30
N VAL A 393 -28.62 -18.58 14.32
CA VAL A 393 -28.28 -19.00 15.69
C VAL A 393 -29.49 -19.72 16.28
N VAL A 394 -29.32 -20.99 16.65
CA VAL A 394 -30.42 -21.88 17.06
C VAL A 394 -30.36 -22.28 18.55
N GLY A 395 -29.33 -21.82 19.27
CA GLY A 395 -29.15 -22.04 20.70
C GLY A 395 -28.44 -20.87 21.36
N GLU A 396 -28.48 -20.86 22.69
CA GLU A 396 -27.77 -19.83 23.46
C GLU A 396 -26.26 -20.05 23.40
N PRO A 397 -25.46 -18.97 23.28
CA PRO A 397 -24.01 -19.08 23.37
C PRO A 397 -23.55 -19.49 24.77
N GLU A 398 -22.54 -20.35 24.84
CA GLU A 398 -21.81 -20.60 26.08
C GLU A 398 -20.65 -19.61 26.19
N ARG A 399 -20.54 -18.89 27.32
CA ARG A 399 -19.51 -17.87 27.54
C ARG A 399 -18.51 -18.31 28.61
N PRO A 400 -17.22 -17.93 28.51
CA PRO A 400 -16.26 -18.19 29.57
C PRO A 400 -16.54 -17.30 30.79
N ALA A 401 -16.30 -17.82 31.99
CA ALA A 401 -16.38 -17.08 33.24
C ALA A 401 -15.05 -16.35 33.51
N THR A 402 -14.80 -15.26 32.81
CA THR A 402 -13.59 -14.45 33.00
C THR A 402 -13.82 -12.99 32.60
N PRO A 403 -13.29 -12.02 33.37
CA PRO A 403 -13.33 -10.60 33.01
C PRO A 403 -12.34 -10.21 31.90
N PHE A 404 -11.46 -11.11 31.47
CA PHE A 404 -10.43 -10.78 30.49
C PHE A 404 -10.90 -11.08 29.05
N VAL A 405 -11.17 -12.35 28.75
CA VAL A 405 -11.61 -12.79 27.41
C VAL A 405 -13.14 -12.72 27.32
N LYS A 406 -13.67 -11.69 26.64
CA LYS A 406 -15.09 -11.63 26.31
C LYS A 406 -15.35 -12.43 25.04
N GLY A 407 -15.76 -13.69 25.23
CA GLY A 407 -15.79 -14.68 24.16
C GLY A 407 -16.93 -15.69 24.23
N TYR A 408 -16.74 -16.77 23.49
CA TYR A 408 -17.67 -17.88 23.31
C TYR A 408 -16.93 -19.21 23.32
N ARG A 409 -17.42 -20.18 24.10
CA ARG A 409 -16.99 -21.58 24.07
C ARG A 409 -17.75 -22.38 23.01
N SER A 410 -19.03 -22.09 22.84
CA SER A 410 -19.90 -22.72 21.85
C SER A 410 -20.94 -21.74 21.32
N LEU A 411 -21.29 -21.85 20.04
CA LEU A 411 -22.42 -21.14 19.43
C LEU A 411 -23.15 -22.08 18.46
N PRO A 412 -24.27 -22.70 18.87
CA PRO A 412 -25.06 -23.56 18.01
C PRO A 412 -25.72 -22.78 16.88
N VAL A 413 -25.40 -23.15 15.63
CA VAL A 413 -25.96 -22.53 14.43
C VAL A 413 -26.49 -23.55 13.44
N ARG A 414 -27.33 -23.09 12.51
CA ARG A 414 -27.84 -23.87 11.37
C ARG A 414 -27.78 -23.03 10.10
N ILE A 415 -27.36 -23.66 9.01
CA ILE A 415 -27.44 -23.06 7.66
C ILE A 415 -28.68 -23.66 6.97
N PRO A 416 -29.72 -22.87 6.63
CA PRO A 416 -30.95 -23.42 6.09
C PRO A 416 -30.76 -23.94 4.66
N ALA A 417 -31.45 -25.03 4.32
CA ALA A 417 -31.53 -25.53 2.95
C ALA A 417 -32.30 -24.54 2.06
N SER A 418 -31.82 -24.30 0.83
CA SER A 418 -32.42 -23.34 -0.10
C SER A 418 -32.32 -23.85 -1.54
N SER A 419 -33.35 -23.60 -2.36
CA SER A 419 -33.32 -23.90 -3.80
C SER A 419 -32.19 -23.17 -4.54
N THR A 420 -31.76 -22.01 -4.02
CA THR A 420 -30.58 -21.26 -4.49
C THR A 420 -29.25 -21.94 -4.18
N LEU A 421 -29.18 -22.77 -3.12
CA LEU A 421 -28.02 -23.61 -2.80
C LEU A 421 -27.96 -24.83 -3.74
N ALA A 422 -29.11 -25.46 -4.02
CA ALA A 422 -29.21 -26.62 -4.92
C ALA A 422 -28.86 -26.27 -6.39
N ALA A 423 -29.26 -25.09 -6.87
CA ALA A 423 -28.93 -24.63 -8.23
C ALA A 423 -27.43 -24.27 -8.42
N ARG A 424 -26.66 -24.14 -7.33
CA ARG A 424 -25.21 -23.88 -7.35
C ARG A 424 -24.36 -25.12 -7.09
N ALA A 425 -24.96 -26.20 -6.58
CA ALA A 425 -24.32 -27.50 -6.35
C ALA A 425 -24.32 -28.42 -7.60
N GLY A 426 -25.12 -28.09 -8.63
CA GLY A 426 -25.23 -28.86 -9.87
C GLY A 426 -24.29 -28.37 -10.97
N ALA A 427 -23.33 -29.24 -11.33
CA ALA A 427 -22.31 -29.15 -12.38
C ALA A 427 -21.00 -28.40 -12.01
N PRO A 428 -19.85 -29.11 -11.99
CA PRO A 428 -18.54 -28.47 -12.04
C PRO A 428 -18.31 -28.01 -13.48
N GLU A 429 -18.99 -26.93 -13.86
CA GLU A 429 -18.40 -26.06 -14.85
C GLU A 429 -17.25 -25.40 -14.12
N GLU A 430 -16.02 -25.59 -14.62
CA GLU A 430 -14.81 -24.95 -14.12
C GLU A 430 -14.93 -23.43 -14.31
N ARG A 431 -15.82 -22.81 -13.53
CA ARG A 431 -15.93 -21.36 -13.41
C ARG A 431 -14.74 -20.95 -12.58
N ARG A 432 -13.66 -20.72 -13.32
CA ARG A 432 -12.50 -19.94 -12.88
C ARG A 432 -13.03 -18.81 -12.00
N ALA A 433 -12.65 -18.85 -10.73
CA ALA A 433 -12.90 -17.79 -9.77
C ALA A 433 -12.61 -16.43 -10.44
N PRO A 434 -13.34 -15.35 -10.12
CA PRO A 434 -12.93 -14.04 -10.58
C PRO A 434 -11.53 -13.79 -10.02
N GLU A 435 -10.51 -13.90 -10.88
CA GLU A 435 -9.11 -13.66 -10.55
C GLU A 435 -9.03 -12.22 -10.03
N ARG A 436 -8.88 -12.06 -8.71
CA ARG A 436 -8.49 -10.77 -8.13
C ARG A 436 -7.13 -10.41 -8.71
N PRO A 437 -6.91 -9.12 -9.02
CA PRO A 437 -5.79 -8.72 -9.84
C PRO A 437 -4.50 -9.15 -9.17
N VAL A 438 -3.76 -10.02 -9.86
CA VAL A 438 -2.38 -10.32 -9.50
C VAL A 438 -1.65 -8.99 -9.58
N VAL A 439 -1.26 -8.43 -8.43
CA VAL A 439 -0.41 -7.24 -8.38
C VAL A 439 0.93 -7.68 -8.95
N TYR A 440 1.05 -7.56 -10.26
CA TYR A 440 2.18 -8.07 -10.98
C TYR A 440 3.40 -7.20 -10.66
N ARG A 441 4.26 -7.72 -9.79
CA ARG A 441 5.58 -7.13 -9.56
C ARG A 441 6.48 -7.57 -10.71
N GLN A 442 6.71 -6.63 -11.63
CA GLN A 442 7.73 -6.80 -12.66
C GLN A 442 9.06 -7.18 -12.03
N PRO A 443 9.69 -8.30 -12.44
CA PRO A 443 11.04 -8.63 -12.01
C PRO A 443 11.97 -7.46 -12.28
N VAL A 444 12.87 -7.18 -11.33
CA VAL A 444 13.85 -6.08 -11.44
C VAL A 444 14.63 -6.16 -12.77
N ARG A 445 14.95 -7.37 -13.24
CA ARG A 445 15.63 -7.59 -14.53
C ARG A 445 14.84 -7.03 -15.73
N VAL A 446 13.51 -7.15 -15.71
CA VAL A 446 12.63 -6.71 -16.81
C VAL A 446 12.56 -5.19 -16.82
N LEU A 447 12.43 -4.57 -15.63
CA LEU A 447 12.43 -3.12 -15.50
C LEU A 447 13.79 -2.51 -15.88
N ALA A 448 14.90 -3.14 -15.48
CA ALA A 448 16.25 -2.75 -15.88
C ALA A 448 16.45 -2.85 -17.40
N SER A 449 15.96 -3.94 -18.01
CA SER A 449 15.99 -4.15 -19.46
C SER A 449 15.16 -3.12 -20.21
N ALA A 450 13.94 -2.84 -19.74
CA ALA A 450 13.08 -1.80 -20.32
C ALA A 450 13.72 -0.41 -20.18
N THR A 451 14.39 -0.14 -19.07
CA THR A 451 15.14 1.11 -18.87
C THR A 451 16.26 1.24 -19.90
N ALA A 452 17.10 0.20 -20.06
CA ALA A 452 18.21 0.19 -21.03
C ALA A 452 17.71 0.38 -22.48
N VAL A 453 16.67 -0.34 -22.91
CA VAL A 453 16.13 -0.20 -24.28
C VAL A 453 15.42 1.15 -24.47
N SER A 454 14.70 1.65 -23.46
CA SER A 454 14.06 2.97 -23.55
C SER A 454 15.06 4.11 -23.63
N ALA A 455 16.23 3.95 -23.01
CA ALA A 455 17.34 4.90 -23.11
C ALA A 455 17.81 5.07 -24.55
N ALA A 456 17.80 3.99 -25.36
CA ALA A 456 18.06 4.10 -26.80
C ALA A 456 17.00 4.97 -27.51
N GLY A 457 15.71 4.77 -27.17
CA GLY A 457 14.59 5.54 -27.72
C GLY A 457 14.60 7.03 -27.34
N ALA A 458 15.06 7.34 -26.13
CA ALA A 458 15.18 8.73 -25.63
C ALA A 458 16.49 9.42 -26.05
N LEU A 459 17.47 8.68 -26.56
CA LEU A 459 18.83 9.17 -26.77
C LEU A 459 18.89 10.36 -27.75
N LEU A 460 18.17 10.26 -28.88
CA LEU A 460 18.08 11.36 -29.85
C LEU A 460 17.45 12.61 -29.24
N PHE A 461 16.44 12.46 -28.39
CA PHE A 461 15.81 13.60 -27.72
C PHE A 461 16.83 14.29 -26.80
N ASN A 462 17.49 13.54 -25.93
CA ASN A 462 18.40 14.09 -24.94
C ASN A 462 19.67 14.69 -25.56
N LEU A 463 20.05 14.26 -26.76
CA LEU A 463 21.21 14.81 -27.48
C LEU A 463 20.79 15.80 -28.59
N MET A 464 19.49 16.08 -28.74
CA MET A 464 18.93 16.91 -29.79
C MET A 464 19.58 18.30 -29.89
N PRO A 465 19.80 19.07 -28.81
CA PRO A 465 20.34 20.43 -28.94
C PRO A 465 21.74 20.47 -29.58
N THR A 466 22.60 19.51 -29.21
CA THR A 466 23.95 19.38 -29.76
C THR A 466 23.91 18.90 -31.21
N LEU A 467 23.01 17.97 -31.53
CA LEU A 467 22.83 17.46 -32.89
C LEU A 467 22.24 18.53 -33.83
N LEU A 468 21.29 19.33 -33.36
CA LEU A 468 20.71 20.43 -34.12
C LEU A 468 21.73 21.53 -34.38
N ALA A 469 22.51 21.93 -33.37
CA ALA A 469 23.56 22.93 -33.56
C ALA A 469 24.60 22.48 -34.62
N THR A 470 25.00 21.22 -34.59
CA THR A 470 25.95 20.67 -35.57
C THR A 470 25.31 20.42 -36.95
N ALA A 471 24.03 20.05 -37.02
CA ALA A 471 23.29 19.94 -38.27
C ALA A 471 23.06 21.31 -38.93
N ALA A 472 22.70 22.32 -38.14
CA ALA A 472 22.52 23.70 -38.58
C ALA A 472 23.80 24.23 -39.23
N SER A 473 24.95 24.02 -38.58
CA SER A 473 26.25 24.37 -39.13
C SER A 473 26.59 23.60 -40.41
N ARG A 474 26.32 22.29 -40.46
CA ARG A 474 26.66 21.46 -41.63
C ARG A 474 25.81 21.75 -42.86
N PHE A 475 24.51 21.93 -42.68
CA PHE A 475 23.53 22.03 -43.78
C PHE A 475 23.06 23.47 -44.02
N GLY A 476 23.55 24.45 -43.23
CA GLY A 476 23.18 25.86 -43.37
C GLY A 476 21.71 26.12 -43.08
N LEU A 477 21.20 25.54 -41.98
CA LEU A 477 19.76 25.52 -41.70
C LEU A 477 19.26 26.85 -41.14
N ASP A 478 18.11 27.32 -41.64
CA ASP A 478 17.36 28.41 -41.02
C ASP A 478 16.53 27.93 -39.80
N GLN A 479 15.87 28.86 -39.09
CA GLN A 479 15.08 28.55 -37.89
C GLN A 479 13.92 27.57 -38.17
N ASN A 480 13.28 27.66 -39.34
CA ASN A 480 12.21 26.75 -39.73
C ASN A 480 12.76 25.35 -40.00
N GLN A 481 13.92 25.27 -40.66
CA GLN A 481 14.61 24.02 -40.97
C GLN A 481 15.19 23.36 -39.71
N ILE A 482 15.70 24.14 -38.75
CA ILE A 482 16.10 23.63 -37.43
C ILE A 482 14.89 23.01 -36.72
N GLY A 483 13.75 23.72 -36.73
CA GLY A 483 12.50 23.20 -36.20
C GLY A 483 12.08 21.89 -36.90
N ALA A 484 12.15 21.84 -38.23
CA ALA A 484 11.82 20.65 -39.02
C ALA A 484 12.73 19.45 -38.72
N VAL A 485 14.03 19.66 -38.55
CA VAL A 485 14.98 18.60 -38.15
C VAL A 485 14.72 18.14 -36.71
N GLY A 486 14.42 19.06 -35.79
CA GLY A 486 14.06 18.72 -34.40
C GLY A 486 12.78 17.90 -34.30
N SER A 487 11.84 18.13 -35.22
CA SER A 487 10.56 17.42 -35.28
C SER A 487 10.59 16.09 -36.03
N SER A 488 11.53 15.89 -36.95
CA SER A 488 11.43 14.82 -37.95
C SER A 488 11.45 13.41 -37.36
N TYR A 489 12.35 13.13 -36.42
CA TYR A 489 12.41 11.80 -35.82
C TYR A 489 11.19 11.56 -34.90
N LEU A 490 10.70 12.59 -34.21
CA LEU A 490 9.49 12.49 -33.39
C LEU A 490 8.23 12.29 -34.24
N ALA A 491 8.22 12.79 -35.48
CA ALA A 491 7.14 12.51 -36.44
C ALA A 491 7.13 11.02 -36.85
N GLY A 492 8.30 10.45 -37.16
CA GLY A 492 8.42 9.01 -37.44
C GLY A 492 8.07 8.15 -36.22
N PHE A 493 8.49 8.58 -35.03
CA PHE A 493 8.15 7.96 -33.76
C PHE A 493 6.63 7.97 -33.54
N ALA A 494 5.97 9.11 -33.77
CA ALA A 494 4.54 9.28 -33.58
C ALA A 494 3.71 8.34 -34.45
N LEU A 495 4.15 8.05 -35.68
CA LEU A 495 3.47 7.12 -36.60
C LEU A 495 3.33 5.71 -36.01
N VAL A 496 4.38 5.25 -35.32
CA VAL A 496 4.37 3.94 -34.63
C VAL A 496 3.60 4.01 -33.30
N ALA A 497 3.84 5.07 -32.53
CA ALA A 497 3.29 5.22 -31.19
C ALA A 497 1.77 5.41 -31.19
N THR A 498 1.22 6.15 -32.15
CA THR A 498 -0.24 6.38 -32.31
C THR A 498 -0.99 5.11 -32.68
N THR A 499 -0.35 4.19 -33.40
CA THR A 499 -0.92 2.91 -33.83
C THR A 499 -0.62 1.76 -32.87
N SER A 500 0.07 2.04 -31.75
CA SER A 500 0.52 1.05 -30.76
C SER A 500 -0.57 0.09 -30.28
N ASN A 501 -1.78 0.59 -30.05
CA ASN A 501 -2.94 -0.23 -29.65
C ASN A 501 -3.33 -1.31 -30.69
N LEU A 502 -2.92 -1.20 -31.95
CA LEU A 502 -3.24 -2.15 -33.00
C LEU A 502 -2.24 -3.31 -33.08
N TRP A 503 -0.99 -3.09 -32.67
CA TRP A 503 0.11 -4.02 -32.94
C TRP A 503 0.81 -4.55 -31.68
N ILE A 504 0.78 -3.84 -30.57
CA ILE A 504 1.59 -4.16 -29.39
C ILE A 504 1.26 -5.53 -28.76
N ASP A 505 0.04 -6.02 -28.97
CA ASP A 505 -0.45 -7.32 -28.50
C ASP A 505 -0.23 -8.45 -29.53
N ARG A 506 0.03 -8.09 -30.80
CA ARG A 506 0.08 -9.04 -31.92
C ARG A 506 1.49 -9.51 -32.24
N PHE A 507 2.50 -8.68 -31.98
CA PHE A 507 3.88 -8.95 -32.37
C PHE A 507 4.73 -9.46 -31.22
N ASP A 508 5.73 -10.28 -31.57
CA ASP A 508 6.78 -10.68 -30.63
C ASP A 508 7.67 -9.48 -30.30
N TRP A 509 7.77 -9.15 -29.02
CA TRP A 509 8.47 -7.95 -28.55
C TRP A 509 9.97 -8.00 -28.80
N ARG A 510 10.61 -9.17 -28.73
CA ARG A 510 12.04 -9.30 -29.03
C ARG A 510 12.29 -9.06 -30.50
N LYS A 511 11.41 -9.57 -31.38
CA LYS A 511 11.49 -9.32 -32.83
C LYS A 511 11.21 -7.87 -33.18
N ALA A 512 10.21 -7.25 -32.55
CA ALA A 512 9.88 -5.84 -32.74
C ALA A 512 11.05 -4.94 -32.29
N ILE A 513 11.61 -5.19 -31.11
CA ILE A 513 12.79 -4.47 -30.60
C ILE A 513 13.99 -4.67 -31.54
N GLY A 514 14.27 -5.90 -31.97
CA GLY A 514 15.36 -6.19 -32.90
C GLY A 514 15.20 -5.49 -34.25
N GLY A 515 14.00 -5.53 -34.84
CA GLY A 515 13.68 -4.84 -36.09
C GLY A 515 13.77 -3.32 -35.96
N GLY A 516 13.24 -2.76 -34.88
CA GLY A 516 13.32 -1.32 -34.57
C GLY A 516 14.76 -0.86 -34.36
N ALA A 517 15.60 -1.67 -33.71
CA ALA A 517 17.02 -1.41 -33.54
C ALA A 517 17.77 -1.42 -34.88
N ILE A 518 17.56 -2.44 -35.72
CA ILE A 518 18.19 -2.51 -37.05
C ILE A 518 17.79 -1.29 -37.89
N LEU A 519 16.50 -0.96 -37.94
CA LEU A 519 16.01 0.19 -38.70
C LEU A 519 16.61 1.51 -38.18
N SER A 520 16.63 1.71 -36.86
CA SER A 520 17.18 2.93 -36.26
C SER A 520 18.69 3.06 -36.46
N ILE A 521 19.46 1.99 -36.27
CA ILE A 521 20.91 1.97 -36.48
C ILE A 521 21.24 2.26 -37.96
N ALA A 522 20.59 1.55 -38.89
CA ALA A 522 20.81 1.74 -40.32
C ALA A 522 20.43 3.16 -40.78
N SER A 523 19.31 3.69 -40.26
CA SER A 523 18.84 5.03 -40.63
C SER A 523 19.71 6.13 -40.02
N LEU A 524 20.19 5.96 -38.79
CA LEU A 524 21.15 6.89 -38.16
C LEU A 524 22.49 6.89 -38.91
N ALA A 525 22.99 5.71 -39.28
CA ALA A 525 24.18 5.58 -40.13
C ALA A 525 23.97 6.21 -41.52
N GLY A 526 22.79 6.03 -42.12
CA GLY A 526 22.40 6.71 -43.36
C GLY A 526 22.33 8.24 -43.21
N GLY A 527 21.83 8.73 -42.07
CA GLY A 527 21.81 10.15 -41.73
C GLY A 527 23.22 10.75 -41.56
N ALA A 528 24.17 9.97 -41.06
CA ALA A 528 25.58 10.37 -41.03
C ALA A 528 26.16 10.60 -42.44
N LEU A 529 25.63 9.89 -43.44
CA LEU A 529 26.03 9.96 -44.84
C LEU A 529 25.12 10.87 -45.68
N ALA A 530 24.13 11.53 -45.07
CA ALA A 530 23.19 12.38 -45.80
C ALA A 530 23.91 13.55 -46.48
N GLY A 531 23.75 13.64 -47.79
CA GLY A 531 24.29 14.72 -48.63
C GLY A 531 23.34 15.91 -48.81
N SER A 532 22.10 15.81 -48.34
CA SER A 532 21.09 16.88 -48.48
C SER A 532 20.17 16.95 -47.27
N PHE A 533 19.53 18.10 -47.09
CA PHE A 533 18.53 18.34 -46.04
C PHE A 533 17.38 17.30 -46.07
N HIS A 534 16.83 17.01 -47.26
CA HIS A 534 15.76 16.02 -47.40
C HIS A 534 16.21 14.59 -47.10
N ALA A 535 17.45 14.23 -47.47
CA ALA A 535 18.02 12.93 -47.11
C ALA A 535 18.17 12.80 -45.59
N LEU A 536 18.61 13.88 -44.91
CA LEU A 536 18.70 13.91 -43.45
C LEU A 536 17.31 13.75 -42.80
N LEU A 537 16.32 14.52 -43.24
CA LEU A 537 14.95 14.41 -42.70
C LEU A 537 14.40 13.00 -42.87
N THR A 538 14.59 12.39 -44.05
CA THR A 538 14.14 11.03 -44.34
C THR A 538 14.82 10.02 -43.41
N ALA A 539 16.14 10.12 -43.25
CA ALA A 539 16.90 9.26 -42.35
C ALA A 539 16.42 9.40 -40.90
N LEU A 540 16.14 10.62 -40.43
CA LEU A 540 15.65 10.85 -39.08
C LEU A 540 14.21 10.36 -38.87
N VAL A 541 13.31 10.51 -39.85
CA VAL A 541 11.95 9.93 -39.79
C VAL A 541 12.03 8.41 -39.69
N LEU A 542 12.85 7.76 -40.54
CA LEU A 542 13.04 6.30 -40.50
C LEU A 542 13.67 5.83 -39.18
N ALA A 543 14.66 6.58 -38.68
CA ALA A 543 15.24 6.31 -37.35
C ALA A 543 14.18 6.43 -36.25
N GLY A 544 13.33 7.46 -36.34
CA GLY A 544 12.22 7.72 -35.46
C GLY A 544 11.21 6.57 -35.39
N ILE A 545 10.87 5.95 -36.53
CA ILE A 545 10.02 4.75 -36.57
C ILE A 545 10.65 3.64 -35.72
N GLY A 546 11.93 3.34 -35.94
CA GLY A 546 12.65 2.31 -35.19
C GLY A 546 12.69 2.59 -33.69
N LEU A 547 13.09 3.80 -33.30
CA LEU A 547 13.15 4.23 -31.90
C LEU A 547 11.77 4.30 -31.23
N GLY A 548 10.73 4.65 -32.00
CA GLY A 548 9.34 4.64 -31.55
C GLY A 548 8.87 3.25 -31.17
N VAL A 549 9.27 2.21 -31.92
CA VAL A 549 9.01 0.81 -31.52
C VAL A 549 9.69 0.50 -30.19
N LEU A 550 10.98 0.82 -30.05
CA LEU A 550 11.75 0.55 -28.83
C LEU A 550 11.09 1.17 -27.59
N TYR A 551 10.82 2.47 -27.66
CA TYR A 551 10.27 3.21 -26.53
C TYR A 551 8.84 2.79 -26.20
N THR A 552 8.00 2.55 -27.21
CA THR A 552 6.60 2.16 -27.02
C THR A 552 6.47 0.81 -26.31
N VAL A 553 7.28 -0.18 -26.70
CA VAL A 553 7.31 -1.48 -26.00
C VAL A 553 7.78 -1.30 -24.55
N CYS A 554 8.77 -0.45 -24.30
CA CYS A 554 9.24 -0.18 -22.94
C CYS A 554 8.20 0.53 -22.07
N ILE A 555 7.45 1.49 -22.61
CA ILE A 555 6.39 2.17 -21.87
C ILE A 555 5.25 1.21 -21.53
N ALA A 556 4.89 0.32 -22.45
CA ALA A 556 3.92 -0.74 -22.16
C ALA A 556 4.40 -1.64 -21.01
N VAL A 557 5.71 -1.94 -20.92
CA VAL A 557 6.28 -2.60 -19.73
C VAL A 557 6.15 -1.69 -18.50
N VAL A 558 6.76 -0.51 -18.47
CA VAL A 558 6.87 0.29 -17.22
C VAL A 558 5.50 0.74 -16.67
N SER A 559 4.54 1.06 -17.56
CA SER A 559 3.17 1.45 -17.17
C SER A 559 2.38 0.34 -16.48
N GLU A 560 2.75 -0.92 -16.69
CA GLU A 560 2.12 -2.08 -16.06
C GLU A 560 2.69 -2.36 -14.66
N ASN A 561 3.56 -1.50 -14.13
CA ASN A 561 4.16 -1.65 -12.81
C ASN A 561 3.18 -1.24 -11.68
N HIS A 562 3.13 -2.02 -10.60
CA HIS A 562 2.31 -1.74 -9.42
C HIS A 562 2.60 -0.42 -8.70
N LYS A 563 3.78 0.18 -8.90
CA LYS A 563 4.14 1.52 -8.41
C LYS A 563 4.63 2.36 -9.59
N PRO A 564 3.72 2.84 -10.44
CA PRO A 564 4.10 3.40 -11.74
C PRO A 564 4.97 4.66 -11.60
N ASP A 565 4.73 5.52 -10.60
CA ASP A 565 5.55 6.74 -10.41
C ASP A 565 7.02 6.41 -10.10
N GLN A 566 7.25 5.40 -9.25
CA GLN A 566 8.61 4.95 -8.90
C GLN A 566 9.27 4.26 -10.10
N ALA A 567 8.51 3.48 -10.87
CA ALA A 567 9.02 2.80 -12.05
C ALA A 567 9.38 3.79 -13.17
N PHE A 568 8.57 4.81 -13.41
CA PHE A 568 8.87 5.90 -14.34
C PHE A 568 10.04 6.76 -13.85
N GLY A 569 10.13 7.06 -12.54
CA GLY A 569 11.28 7.76 -11.97
C GLY A 569 12.60 7.01 -12.20
N ALA A 570 12.64 5.70 -11.92
CA ALA A 570 13.81 4.86 -12.16
C ALA A 570 14.16 4.75 -13.65
N LYS A 571 13.15 4.61 -14.52
CA LYS A 571 13.32 4.59 -15.98
C LYS A 571 13.98 5.89 -16.45
N LEU A 572 13.38 7.04 -16.14
CA LEU A 572 13.87 8.35 -16.57
C LEU A 572 15.30 8.61 -16.10
N ALA A 573 15.63 8.22 -14.87
CA ALA A 573 16.98 8.32 -14.34
C ALA A 573 18.00 7.52 -15.19
N GLY A 574 17.64 6.29 -15.59
CA GLY A 574 18.49 5.46 -16.45
C GLY A 574 18.65 6.01 -17.88
N GLU A 575 17.58 6.56 -18.46
CA GLU A 575 17.63 7.19 -19.79
C GLU A 575 18.60 8.38 -19.81
N VAL A 576 18.55 9.18 -18.75
CA VAL A 576 19.40 10.36 -18.59
C VAL A 576 20.85 9.98 -18.31
N ALA A 577 21.11 8.93 -17.53
CA ALA A 577 22.47 8.44 -17.28
C ALA A 577 23.19 8.04 -18.58
N LEU A 578 22.49 7.34 -19.49
CA LEU A 578 23.04 7.02 -20.82
C LEU A 578 23.27 8.29 -21.65
N ALA A 579 22.34 9.24 -21.60
CA ALA A 579 22.48 10.50 -22.33
C ALA A 579 23.65 11.35 -21.83
N VAL A 580 23.94 11.39 -20.53
CA VAL A 580 25.11 12.09 -19.97
C VAL A 580 26.40 11.46 -20.49
N ALA A 581 26.50 10.13 -20.48
CA ALA A 581 27.65 9.43 -21.06
C ALA A 581 27.77 9.70 -22.57
N GLY A 582 26.64 9.71 -23.28
CA GLY A 582 26.55 10.07 -24.69
C GLY A 582 27.04 11.49 -24.94
N LEU A 583 26.53 12.49 -24.22
CA LEU A 583 26.89 13.89 -24.41
C LEU A 583 28.39 14.11 -24.15
N PHE A 584 28.92 13.56 -23.07
CA PHE A 584 30.35 13.66 -22.72
C PHE A 584 31.26 13.10 -23.83
N THR A 585 30.91 11.94 -24.37
CA THR A 585 31.67 11.29 -25.46
C THR A 585 31.48 12.01 -26.80
N LEU A 586 30.26 12.44 -27.10
CA LEU A 586 29.87 13.08 -28.35
C LEU A 586 30.53 14.44 -28.53
N THR A 587 30.47 15.34 -27.54
CA THR A 587 31.00 16.71 -27.66
C THR A 587 32.53 16.74 -27.56
N SER A 588 33.11 16.01 -26.61
CA SER A 588 34.54 16.13 -26.29
C SER A 588 35.47 15.40 -27.24
N PHE A 589 35.02 14.29 -27.84
CA PHE A 589 35.89 13.41 -28.64
C PHE A 589 35.42 13.26 -30.09
N VAL A 590 34.11 13.14 -30.29
CA VAL A 590 33.57 12.72 -31.58
C VAL A 590 33.28 13.91 -32.49
N ILE A 591 32.45 14.86 -32.06
CA ILE A 591 32.07 16.03 -32.86
C ILE A 591 33.31 16.87 -33.19
N ALA A 592 34.20 17.05 -32.22
CA ALA A 592 35.45 17.78 -32.42
C ALA A 592 36.34 17.20 -33.55
N ARG A 593 36.26 15.89 -33.80
CA ARG A 593 37.14 15.20 -34.76
C ARG A 593 36.45 14.79 -36.07
N TRP A 594 35.17 14.43 -35.99
CA TRP A 594 34.40 13.82 -37.08
C TRP A 594 33.06 14.53 -37.35
N GLY A 595 32.81 15.65 -36.67
CA GLY A 595 31.64 16.52 -36.88
C GLY A 595 30.30 15.81 -36.72
N PHE A 596 29.29 16.32 -37.42
CA PHE A 596 27.92 15.80 -37.41
C PHE A 596 27.84 14.31 -37.78
N SER A 597 28.59 13.87 -38.80
CA SER A 597 28.61 12.46 -39.23
C SER A 597 29.11 11.53 -38.13
N GLY A 598 30.19 11.92 -37.43
CA GLY A 598 30.68 11.18 -36.27
C GLY A 598 29.62 11.08 -35.19
N GLY A 599 28.93 12.19 -34.88
CA GLY A 599 27.87 12.22 -33.88
C GLY A 599 26.72 11.26 -34.19
N MET A 600 26.26 11.24 -35.46
CA MET A 600 25.23 10.31 -35.93
C MET A 600 25.65 8.84 -35.83
N MET A 601 26.92 8.53 -36.12
CA MET A 601 27.45 7.18 -35.99
C MET A 601 27.57 6.74 -34.53
N THR A 602 27.99 7.63 -33.63
CA THR A 602 28.02 7.35 -32.18
C THR A 602 26.63 7.04 -31.64
N LEU A 603 25.60 7.77 -32.07
CA LEU A 603 24.22 7.46 -31.71
C LEU A 603 23.81 6.06 -32.18
N ALA A 604 24.13 5.70 -33.42
CA ALA A 604 23.86 4.37 -33.95
C ALA A 604 24.53 3.27 -33.10
N CYS A 605 25.79 3.47 -32.71
CA CYS A 605 26.50 2.55 -31.81
C CYS A 605 25.85 2.47 -30.42
N LEU A 606 25.50 3.60 -29.81
CA LEU A 606 24.88 3.64 -28.48
C LEU A 606 23.50 2.97 -28.47
N VAL A 607 22.70 3.15 -29.52
CA VAL A 607 21.43 2.43 -29.71
C VAL A 607 21.68 0.92 -29.76
N GLY A 608 22.68 0.47 -30.52
CA GLY A 608 23.06 -0.93 -30.59
C GLY A 608 23.46 -1.52 -29.23
N VAL A 609 24.30 -0.82 -28.46
CA VAL A 609 24.74 -1.26 -27.12
C VAL A 609 23.59 -1.30 -26.12
N ALA A 610 22.75 -0.26 -26.09
CA ALA A 610 21.60 -0.18 -25.20
C ALA A 610 20.57 -1.28 -25.50
N VAL A 611 20.32 -1.57 -26.78
CA VAL A 611 19.44 -2.68 -27.17
C VAL A 611 20.06 -4.03 -26.86
N ALA A 612 21.33 -4.26 -27.20
CA ALA A 612 22.00 -5.53 -26.95
C ALA A 612 22.07 -5.89 -25.45
N SER A 613 22.28 -4.90 -24.59
CA SER A 613 22.30 -5.09 -23.13
C SER A 613 20.92 -5.34 -22.52
N GLY A 614 19.86 -4.71 -23.03
CA GLY A 614 18.50 -4.87 -22.50
C GLY A 614 17.70 -6.03 -23.10
N MET A 615 17.95 -6.42 -24.35
CA MET A 615 17.16 -7.43 -25.08
C MET A 615 17.01 -8.79 -24.36
N PRO A 616 18.03 -9.34 -23.65
CA PRO A 616 17.91 -10.65 -22.98
C PRO A 616 16.81 -10.70 -21.91
N GLY A 617 16.49 -9.59 -21.25
CA GLY A 617 15.51 -9.55 -20.18
C GLY A 617 14.06 -9.32 -20.63
N PHE A 618 13.81 -9.06 -21.92
CA PHE A 618 12.46 -8.89 -22.45
C PHE A 618 11.72 -10.21 -22.61
N PRO A 619 10.42 -10.29 -22.28
CA PRO A 619 9.58 -11.42 -22.67
C PRO A 619 9.33 -11.43 -24.18
N ALA A 620 9.01 -12.60 -24.75
CA ALA A 620 8.72 -12.75 -26.18
C ALA A 620 7.39 -12.11 -26.60
N ARG A 621 6.38 -12.06 -25.73
CA ARG A 621 5.07 -11.43 -25.99
C ARG A 621 4.62 -10.61 -24.80
N ARG A 622 3.67 -9.70 -25.02
CA ARG A 622 2.90 -9.05 -23.96
C ARG A 622 2.12 -10.13 -23.20
N ALA A 623 2.63 -10.57 -22.06
CA ALA A 623 1.96 -11.58 -21.25
C ALA A 623 2.38 -11.45 -19.80
N LEU A 624 1.78 -10.50 -19.08
CA LEU A 624 1.94 -10.36 -17.64
C LEU A 624 0.59 -10.00 -17.03
N VAL A 625 -0.41 -10.89 -17.14
CA VAL A 625 -1.83 -10.72 -16.73
C VAL A 625 -2.69 -9.95 -17.78
N PRO A 626 -3.92 -10.35 -18.10
CA PRO A 626 -4.83 -9.56 -18.95
C PRO A 626 -5.15 -8.18 -18.34
N PRO A 627 -5.34 -7.10 -19.12
CA PRO A 627 -5.57 -5.76 -18.57
C PRO A 627 -6.79 -5.68 -17.64
N GLU A 628 -7.87 -6.40 -17.96
CA GLU A 628 -9.05 -6.54 -17.09
C GLU A 628 -8.76 -7.13 -15.69
N LYS A 629 -7.64 -7.84 -15.54
CA LYS A 629 -7.18 -8.47 -14.29
C LYS A 629 -6.01 -7.73 -13.65
N ARG A 630 -5.67 -6.51 -14.09
CA ARG A 630 -4.53 -5.73 -13.55
C ARG A 630 -4.94 -4.54 -12.70
N PHE A 631 -6.06 -3.89 -13.05
CA PHE A 631 -6.57 -2.70 -12.37
C PHE A 631 -8.05 -2.87 -12.04
N ALA A 632 -8.40 -3.90 -11.27
CA ALA A 632 -9.77 -4.11 -10.79
C ALA A 632 -10.19 -3.14 -9.65
N MET A 633 -9.72 -1.89 -9.70
CA MET A 633 -10.45 -0.76 -9.14
C MET A 633 -11.09 -0.07 -10.34
N VAL A 634 -12.39 0.20 -10.28
CA VAL A 634 -13.20 0.87 -11.32
C VAL A 634 -13.78 -0.09 -12.36
N ARG A 635 -14.67 -0.94 -11.91
CA ARG A 635 -15.94 -1.20 -12.62
C ARG A 635 -17.02 -1.54 -11.60
N ARG A 636 -17.77 -0.52 -11.18
CA ARG A 636 -19.16 -0.66 -10.78
C ARG A 636 -19.95 0.34 -11.63
N GLY A 637 -20.74 -0.16 -12.58
CA GLY A 637 -21.68 0.65 -13.34
C GLY A 637 -21.83 0.24 -14.79
N GLY A 638 -23.01 -0.28 -15.13
CA GLY A 638 -23.53 -0.11 -16.48
C GLY A 638 -23.84 1.36 -16.68
N GLY A 639 -23.12 2.01 -17.59
CA GLY A 639 -23.19 3.43 -17.94
C GLY A 639 -22.42 3.68 -19.24
N PRO A 640 -22.55 4.85 -19.90
CA PRO A 640 -22.51 5.02 -21.36
C PRO A 640 -21.13 4.73 -22.00
N SER A 641 -21.12 4.77 -23.34
CA SER A 641 -20.09 4.30 -24.28
C SER A 641 -18.61 4.33 -23.81
N PRO A 642 -17.77 3.38 -24.28
CA PRO A 642 -16.40 3.14 -23.78
C PRO A 642 -15.41 4.31 -23.85
N LEU A 643 -15.73 5.41 -24.51
CA LEU A 643 -14.90 6.63 -24.56
C LEU A 643 -15.15 7.58 -23.37
N LEU A 644 -16.34 7.57 -22.78
CA LEU A 644 -16.72 8.53 -21.73
C LEU A 644 -16.28 8.10 -20.32
N SER A 645 -16.04 6.80 -20.08
CA SER A 645 -15.57 6.31 -18.77
C SER A 645 -14.07 6.54 -18.52
N ASP A 646 -13.25 6.58 -19.58
CA ASP A 646 -11.78 6.74 -19.47
C ASP A 646 -11.32 8.21 -19.60
N TRP A 647 -12.25 9.18 -19.56
CA TRP A 647 -11.95 10.61 -19.77
C TRP A 647 -10.84 11.19 -18.86
N PRO A 648 -10.63 10.75 -17.59
CA PRO A 648 -9.55 11.28 -16.77
C PRO A 648 -8.16 10.92 -17.33
N SER A 649 -8.02 9.71 -17.88
CA SER A 649 -6.78 9.25 -18.51
C SER A 649 -6.52 9.99 -19.83
N TRP A 650 -7.58 10.28 -20.59
CA TRP A 650 -7.49 11.12 -21.79
C TRP A 650 -7.12 12.57 -21.47
N LEU A 651 -7.66 13.15 -20.38
CA LEU A 651 -7.23 14.46 -19.89
C LEU A 651 -5.75 14.45 -19.51
N GLY A 652 -5.28 13.38 -18.85
CA GLY A 652 -3.87 13.18 -18.54
C GLY A 652 -2.99 13.12 -19.78
N LEU A 653 -3.38 12.38 -20.82
CA LEU A 653 -2.65 12.34 -22.10
C LEU A 653 -2.62 13.70 -22.80
N ALA A 654 -3.74 14.42 -22.83
CA ALA A 654 -3.79 15.77 -23.39
C ALA A 654 -2.86 16.71 -22.63
N GLY A 655 -2.87 16.64 -21.29
CA GLY A 655 -1.95 17.39 -20.43
C GLY A 655 -0.49 17.04 -20.71
N LEU A 656 -0.16 15.76 -20.89
CA LEU A 656 1.19 15.29 -21.21
C LEU A 656 1.65 15.79 -22.59
N PHE A 657 0.78 15.70 -23.60
CA PHE A 657 1.02 16.23 -24.95
C PHE A 657 1.37 17.72 -24.91
N VAL A 658 0.52 18.54 -24.28
CA VAL A 658 0.73 19.99 -24.21
C VAL A 658 2.01 20.31 -23.43
N SER A 659 2.23 19.69 -22.27
CA SER A 659 3.42 19.93 -21.45
C SER A 659 4.71 19.63 -22.23
N PHE A 660 4.74 18.48 -22.91
CA PHE A 660 5.93 18.04 -23.64
C PHE A 660 6.16 18.84 -24.92
N MET A 661 5.10 19.37 -25.55
CA MET A 661 5.22 20.33 -26.66
C MET A 661 5.95 21.61 -26.24
N GLY A 662 5.65 22.14 -25.05
CA GLY A 662 6.39 23.29 -24.51
C GLY A 662 7.86 22.97 -24.25
N LEU A 663 8.12 21.85 -23.58
CA LEU A 663 9.49 21.38 -23.31
C LEU A 663 10.29 21.18 -24.58
N SER A 664 9.76 20.43 -25.55
CA SER A 664 10.48 20.09 -26.78
C SER A 664 10.79 21.33 -27.62
N ALA A 665 9.88 22.30 -27.65
CA ALA A 665 10.10 23.60 -28.26
C ALA A 665 11.32 24.29 -27.65
N LEU A 666 11.35 24.48 -26.32
CA LEU A 666 12.48 25.13 -25.65
C LEU A 666 13.78 24.33 -25.82
N TRP A 667 13.69 23.00 -25.70
CA TRP A 667 14.84 22.11 -25.78
C TRP A 667 15.51 22.14 -27.15
N ALA A 668 14.75 22.16 -28.25
CA ALA A 668 15.32 22.21 -29.59
C ALA A 668 16.13 23.49 -29.86
N PHE A 669 15.76 24.61 -29.24
CA PHE A 669 16.38 25.92 -29.47
C PHE A 669 17.24 26.41 -28.29
N VAL A 670 17.49 25.57 -27.28
CA VAL A 670 18.23 25.97 -26.07
C VAL A 670 19.67 26.40 -26.39
N SER A 671 20.29 25.79 -27.41
CA SER A 671 21.63 26.17 -27.90
C SER A 671 21.61 27.53 -28.60
N GLU A 672 20.52 27.86 -29.31
CA GLU A 672 20.32 29.13 -30.03
C GLU A 672 20.00 30.29 -29.09
N VAL A 673 19.43 30.00 -27.91
CA VAL A 673 19.21 30.99 -26.85
C VAL A 673 20.55 31.47 -26.25
N ALA A 674 21.55 30.61 -26.18
CA ALA A 674 22.77 30.88 -25.42
C ALA A 674 23.55 32.14 -25.87
N PRO A 675 23.75 32.39 -27.18
CA PRO A 675 24.42 33.61 -27.65
C PRO A 675 23.72 34.91 -27.22
N THR A 676 22.39 34.91 -27.07
CA THR A 676 21.64 36.10 -26.63
C THR A 676 21.93 36.49 -25.19
N LEU A 677 22.42 35.54 -24.39
CA LEU A 677 22.84 35.74 -23.01
C LEU A 677 24.37 35.85 -22.87
N GLY A 678 25.09 35.98 -23.98
CA GLY A 678 26.56 36.09 -23.99
C GLY A 678 27.29 34.79 -23.67
N VAL A 679 26.65 33.64 -23.91
CA VAL A 679 27.20 32.32 -23.58
C VAL A 679 27.80 31.65 -24.82
N GLY A 680 29.07 31.26 -24.73
CA GLY A 680 29.78 30.56 -25.81
C GLY A 680 29.54 29.04 -25.82
N ALA A 681 29.77 28.40 -26.97
CA ALA A 681 29.47 26.98 -27.21
C ALA A 681 30.04 26.00 -26.16
N ARG A 682 31.27 26.20 -25.68
CA ARG A 682 31.85 25.33 -24.63
C ARG A 682 31.09 25.39 -23.30
N THR A 683 30.49 26.53 -22.98
CA THR A 683 29.66 26.68 -21.78
C THR A 683 28.28 26.04 -22.00
N VAL A 684 27.75 26.09 -23.22
CA VAL A 684 26.49 25.43 -23.59
C VAL A 684 26.56 23.93 -23.34
N ASP A 685 27.58 23.25 -23.85
CA ASP A 685 27.73 21.80 -23.66
C ASP A 685 27.84 21.41 -22.18
N GLY A 686 28.56 22.22 -21.38
CA GLY A 686 28.65 22.06 -19.93
C GLY A 686 27.28 22.22 -19.25
N VAL A 687 26.52 23.25 -19.61
CA VAL A 687 25.17 23.51 -19.08
C VAL A 687 24.20 22.40 -19.46
N LEU A 688 24.24 21.90 -20.70
CA LEU A 688 23.42 20.77 -21.15
C LEU A 688 23.74 19.52 -20.34
N THR A 689 25.03 19.22 -20.14
CA THR A 689 25.48 18.09 -19.31
C THR A 689 24.97 18.22 -17.88
N THR A 690 25.15 19.39 -17.26
CA THR A 690 24.67 19.67 -15.91
C THR A 690 23.15 19.53 -15.81
N SER A 691 22.41 20.04 -16.80
CA SER A 691 20.94 19.94 -16.81
C SER A 691 20.46 18.50 -16.86
N LEU A 692 21.11 17.65 -17.66
CA LEU A 692 20.83 16.22 -17.71
C LEU A 692 21.16 15.56 -16.36
N ILE A 693 22.34 15.79 -15.78
CA ILE A 693 22.68 15.23 -14.46
C ILE A 693 21.63 15.60 -13.40
N VAL A 694 21.24 16.87 -13.34
CA VAL A 694 20.19 17.35 -12.42
C VAL A 694 18.86 16.63 -12.70
N GLY A 695 18.48 16.41 -13.97
CA GLY A 695 17.27 15.68 -14.30
C GLY A 695 17.31 14.19 -13.95
N GLY A 696 18.47 13.55 -14.02
CA GLY A 696 18.65 12.18 -13.54
C GLY A 696 18.44 12.10 -12.03
N VAL A 697 19.05 13.00 -11.27
CA VAL A 697 18.89 13.07 -9.80
C VAL A 697 17.44 13.44 -9.43
N ALA A 698 16.84 14.41 -10.13
CA ALA A 698 15.48 14.85 -9.87
C ALA A 698 14.46 13.74 -10.12
N SER A 699 14.61 12.95 -11.18
CA SER A 699 13.75 11.78 -11.42
C SER A 699 13.93 10.66 -10.39
N LEU A 700 15.13 10.47 -9.81
CA LEU A 700 15.33 9.57 -8.66
C LEU A 700 14.60 10.06 -7.39
N ALA A 701 14.46 11.37 -7.19
CA ALA A 701 13.70 11.88 -6.05
C ALA A 701 12.25 11.37 -6.05
N ALA A 702 11.63 11.17 -7.22
CA ALA A 702 10.29 10.59 -7.33
C ALA A 702 10.23 9.14 -6.81
N VAL A 703 11.33 8.38 -6.89
CA VAL A 703 11.44 7.02 -6.35
C VAL A 703 11.34 7.02 -4.83
N PHE A 704 12.05 7.94 -4.16
CA PHE A 704 12.11 8.03 -2.69
C PHE A 704 10.90 8.73 -2.07
N ILE A 705 10.38 9.75 -2.74
CA ILE A 705 9.19 10.50 -2.33
C ILE A 705 7.95 9.62 -2.53
N GLY A 706 7.85 8.93 -3.66
CA GLY A 706 6.68 8.10 -3.99
C GLY A 706 5.38 8.89 -3.88
N ASP A 707 4.39 8.29 -3.23
CA ASP A 707 3.07 8.84 -2.95
C ASP A 707 2.93 9.44 -1.54
N LYS A 708 4.02 9.54 -0.75
CA LYS A 708 4.01 9.97 0.67
C LYS A 708 3.30 11.30 0.92
N PHE A 709 3.34 12.22 -0.04
CA PHE A 709 2.71 13.55 0.04
C PHE A 709 1.53 13.73 -0.95
N GLY A 710 1.04 12.63 -1.53
CA GLY A 710 0.19 12.64 -2.72
C GLY A 710 0.97 13.03 -3.99
N ARG A 711 0.39 12.78 -5.17
CA ARG A 711 1.07 13.01 -6.46
C ARG A 711 0.95 14.44 -6.98
N ALA A 712 -0.13 15.15 -6.64
CA ALA A 712 -0.42 16.49 -7.16
C ALA A 712 0.56 17.56 -6.65
N ARG A 713 0.94 17.50 -5.36
CA ARG A 713 1.85 18.47 -4.74
C ARG A 713 3.28 18.44 -5.31
N PRO A 714 3.99 17.30 -5.36
CA PRO A 714 5.34 17.26 -5.93
C PRO A 714 5.33 17.63 -7.42
N LEU A 715 4.30 17.22 -8.18
CA LEU A 715 4.16 17.65 -9.58
C LEU A 715 4.00 19.18 -9.69
N ALA A 716 3.17 19.80 -8.87
CA ALA A 716 2.95 21.24 -8.92
C ALA A 716 4.24 22.02 -8.61
N ILE A 717 5.00 21.57 -7.60
CA ILE A 717 6.31 22.16 -7.27
C ILE A 717 7.25 22.04 -8.47
N GLY A 718 7.37 20.86 -9.07
CA GLY A 718 8.23 20.64 -10.23
C GLY A 718 7.86 21.52 -11.44
N MET A 719 6.55 21.64 -11.74
CA MET A 719 6.06 22.47 -12.85
C MET A 719 6.27 23.97 -12.61
N LEU A 720 6.06 24.45 -11.38
CA LEU A 720 6.30 25.85 -11.03
C LEU A 720 7.79 26.20 -11.10
N LEU A 721 8.67 25.29 -10.67
CA LEU A 721 10.12 25.45 -10.84
C LEU A 721 10.50 25.51 -12.31
N ALA A 722 9.92 24.66 -13.16
CA ALA A 722 10.17 24.70 -14.60
C ALA A 722 9.75 26.03 -15.24
N ILE A 723 8.57 26.55 -14.89
CA ILE A 723 8.09 27.86 -15.35
C ILE A 723 9.04 28.99 -14.89
N SER A 724 9.54 28.92 -13.65
CA SER A 724 10.50 29.92 -13.13
C SER A 724 11.84 29.92 -13.89
N GLY A 725 12.25 28.77 -14.44
CA GLY A 725 13.45 28.66 -15.27
C GLY A 725 13.36 29.48 -16.55
N VAL A 726 12.19 29.51 -17.19
CA VAL A 726 11.98 30.34 -18.38
C VAL A 726 11.98 31.83 -18.05
N ALA A 727 11.46 32.22 -16.88
CA ALA A 727 11.58 33.61 -16.41
C ALA A 727 13.05 34.00 -16.23
N ALA A 728 13.91 33.10 -15.74
CA ALA A 728 15.34 33.34 -15.64
C ALA A 728 16.03 33.48 -17.01
N LEU A 729 15.59 32.71 -18.02
CA LEU A 729 16.09 32.87 -19.41
C LEU A 729 15.64 34.19 -20.05
N GLN A 730 14.42 34.65 -19.75
CA GLN A 730 13.84 35.84 -20.35
C GLN A 730 14.35 37.15 -19.71
N LEU A 731 14.53 37.16 -18.39
CA LEU A 731 14.86 38.36 -17.62
C LEU A 731 16.33 38.44 -17.18
N GLY A 732 17.04 37.31 -17.20
CA GLY A 732 18.40 37.23 -16.73
C GLY A 732 19.43 37.64 -17.79
N HIS A 733 20.66 37.86 -17.34
CA HIS A 733 21.80 38.18 -18.20
C HIS A 733 23.03 37.35 -17.82
N GLY A 734 23.82 36.94 -18.81
CA GLY A 734 25.08 36.23 -18.62
C GLY A 734 24.95 34.72 -18.38
N PRO A 735 26.10 34.03 -18.21
CA PRO A 735 26.15 32.57 -18.12
C PRO A 735 25.40 31.96 -16.92
N GLY A 736 25.33 32.68 -15.79
CA GLY A 736 24.62 32.21 -14.59
C GLY A 736 23.11 32.13 -14.80
N ALA A 737 22.53 33.13 -15.47
CA ALA A 737 21.10 33.13 -15.82
C ALA A 737 20.76 32.01 -16.80
N TYR A 738 21.62 31.78 -17.81
CA TYR A 738 21.46 30.67 -18.73
C TYR A 738 21.52 29.30 -18.03
N LEU A 739 22.52 29.07 -17.16
CA LEU A 739 22.64 27.84 -16.38
C LEU A 739 21.39 27.61 -15.51
N ALA A 740 21.00 28.62 -14.71
CA ALA A 740 19.85 28.51 -13.82
C ALA A 740 18.56 28.26 -14.61
N GLY A 741 18.35 29.00 -15.70
CA GLY A 741 17.18 28.87 -16.54
C GLY A 741 17.05 27.50 -17.19
N VAL A 742 18.13 26.98 -17.79
CA VAL A 742 18.13 25.64 -18.42
C VAL A 742 17.98 24.52 -17.38
N VAL A 743 18.68 24.61 -16.25
CA VAL A 743 18.57 23.58 -15.19
C VAL A 743 17.17 23.55 -14.58
N LEU A 744 16.55 24.70 -14.34
CA LEU A 744 15.20 24.76 -13.79
C LEU A 744 14.14 24.34 -14.81
N ALA A 745 14.19 24.88 -16.03
CA ALA A 745 13.17 24.63 -17.06
C ALA A 745 13.24 23.22 -17.65
N VAL A 746 14.46 22.72 -17.90
CA VAL A 746 14.68 21.44 -18.60
C VAL A 746 15.23 20.39 -17.64
N GLY A 747 16.24 20.73 -16.84
CA GLY A 747 16.87 19.79 -15.91
C GLY A 747 15.87 19.21 -14.91
N LEU A 748 15.08 20.04 -14.24
CA LEU A 748 14.09 19.56 -13.27
C LEU A 748 12.83 18.95 -13.90
N TRP A 749 12.64 19.03 -15.23
CA TRP A 749 11.43 18.56 -15.90
C TRP A 749 11.16 17.06 -15.73
N ASN A 750 12.21 16.26 -15.62
CA ASN A 750 12.08 14.81 -15.45
C ASN A 750 11.38 14.42 -14.12
N PHE A 751 11.41 15.30 -13.12
CA PHE A 751 10.71 15.07 -11.85
C PHE A 751 9.18 15.11 -11.98
N PRO A 752 8.54 16.21 -12.42
CA PRO A 752 7.10 16.22 -12.64
C PRO A 752 6.68 15.23 -13.73
N MET A 753 7.51 14.96 -14.74
CA MET A 753 7.21 13.98 -15.79
C MET A 753 6.99 12.56 -15.24
N ALA A 754 7.77 12.12 -14.24
CA ALA A 754 7.56 10.85 -13.56
C ALA A 754 6.15 10.73 -12.95
N TYR A 755 5.68 11.80 -12.31
CA TYR A 755 4.34 11.87 -11.72
C TYR A 755 3.23 12.01 -12.76
N GLN A 756 3.45 12.74 -13.86
CA GLN A 756 2.51 12.83 -14.97
C GLN A 756 2.20 11.45 -15.54
N MET A 757 3.26 10.70 -15.88
CA MET A 757 3.15 9.35 -16.43
C MET A 757 2.56 8.36 -15.41
N GLY A 758 2.96 8.46 -14.15
CA GLY A 758 2.44 7.62 -13.08
C GLY A 758 0.95 7.84 -12.77
N MET A 759 0.46 9.10 -12.87
CA MET A 759 -0.96 9.40 -12.75
C MET A 759 -1.79 8.88 -13.93
N ILE A 760 -1.31 9.01 -15.18
CA ILE A 760 -1.98 8.44 -16.36
C ILE A 760 -2.07 6.92 -16.24
N ALA A 761 -0.97 6.25 -15.89
CA ALA A 761 -0.96 4.81 -15.69
C ALA A 761 -1.91 4.35 -14.58
N SER A 762 -2.07 5.15 -13.52
CA SER A 762 -2.94 4.81 -12.41
C SER A 762 -4.42 5.13 -12.64
N SER A 763 -4.73 6.04 -13.57
CA SER A 763 -6.12 6.35 -13.95
C SER A 763 -6.64 5.42 -15.06
N ASP A 764 -5.75 4.71 -15.77
CA ASP A 764 -6.12 3.80 -16.86
C ASP A 764 -6.34 2.37 -16.36
N GLY A 765 -7.59 2.07 -15.99
CA GLY A 765 -7.99 0.73 -15.54
C GLY A 765 -7.89 -0.38 -16.60
N ARG A 766 -7.66 -0.07 -17.88
CA ARG A 766 -7.62 -1.05 -18.98
C ARG A 766 -6.25 -1.15 -19.67
N GLY A 767 -5.27 -0.34 -19.26
CA GLY A 767 -3.95 -0.29 -19.89
C GLY A 767 -3.96 0.03 -21.40
N LYS A 768 -5.03 0.69 -21.90
CA LYS A 768 -5.20 1.07 -23.32
C LYS A 768 -4.83 2.52 -23.60
N VAL A 769 -4.95 3.38 -22.59
CA VAL A 769 -4.63 4.81 -22.66
C VAL A 769 -3.17 5.03 -22.29
N ALA A 770 -2.66 4.29 -21.29
CA ALA A 770 -1.27 4.35 -20.84
C ALA A 770 -0.27 3.98 -21.95
N VAL A 771 -0.60 3.00 -22.82
CA VAL A 771 0.21 2.62 -23.97
C VAL A 771 0.34 3.74 -25.02
N LEU A 772 -0.56 4.73 -24.99
CA LEU A 772 -0.52 5.91 -25.88
C LEU A 772 0.29 7.09 -25.30
N MET A 773 0.86 6.98 -24.10
CA MET A 773 1.81 8.00 -23.58
C MET A 773 2.95 8.32 -24.56
N PRO A 774 3.61 7.34 -25.23
CA PRO A 774 4.61 7.63 -26.25
C PRO A 774 4.04 8.43 -27.43
N ALA A 775 2.76 8.26 -27.76
CA ALA A 775 2.11 9.02 -28.82
C ALA A 775 1.92 10.48 -28.41
N ALA A 776 1.45 10.74 -27.18
CA ALA A 776 1.33 12.10 -26.66
C ALA A 776 2.69 12.81 -26.61
N LEU A 777 3.73 12.12 -26.13
CA LEU A 777 5.10 12.63 -26.13
C LEU A 777 5.63 12.88 -27.54
N ALA A 778 5.44 11.94 -28.48
CA ALA A 778 5.98 12.07 -29.83
C ALA A 778 5.27 13.15 -30.66
N VAL A 779 3.94 13.23 -30.58
CA VAL A 779 3.17 14.27 -31.29
C VAL A 779 3.49 15.64 -30.70
N GLY A 780 3.46 15.80 -29.37
CA GLY A 780 3.83 17.08 -28.73
C GLY A 780 5.29 17.44 -29.02
N GLY A 781 6.16 16.44 -28.95
CA GLY A 781 7.57 16.49 -29.27
C GLY A 781 7.86 16.94 -30.70
N ALA A 782 7.07 16.50 -31.68
CA ALA A 782 7.18 16.93 -33.08
C ALA A 782 6.55 18.31 -33.31
N THR A 783 5.45 18.63 -32.64
CA THR A 783 4.76 19.92 -32.80
C THR A 783 5.57 21.08 -32.21
N GLY A 784 6.22 20.88 -31.05
CA GLY A 784 6.95 21.93 -30.32
C GLY A 784 8.05 22.61 -31.13
N PRO A 785 9.09 21.88 -31.61
CA PRO A 785 10.17 22.47 -32.40
C PRO A 785 9.68 23.09 -33.72
N LEU A 786 8.67 22.50 -34.36
CA LEU A 786 8.09 23.04 -35.58
C LEU A 786 7.40 24.40 -35.35
N LEU A 787 6.61 24.51 -34.27
CA LEU A 787 6.00 25.77 -33.87
C LEU A 787 7.04 26.80 -33.41
N ALA A 788 8.05 26.37 -32.65
CA ALA A 788 9.13 27.24 -32.22
C ALA A 788 9.90 27.82 -33.42
N GLY A 789 10.25 26.98 -34.40
CA GLY A 789 10.93 27.43 -35.61
C GLY A 789 10.13 28.49 -36.37
N SER A 790 8.82 28.30 -36.53
CA SER A 790 7.95 29.27 -37.21
C SER A 790 7.76 30.56 -36.43
N LEU A 791 7.65 30.50 -35.10
CA LEU A 791 7.58 31.68 -34.24
C LEU A 791 8.87 32.49 -34.29
N LEU A 792 10.03 31.81 -34.29
CA LEU A 792 11.35 32.45 -34.31
C LEU A 792 11.70 33.02 -35.69
N ALA A 793 11.20 32.41 -36.77
CA ALA A 793 11.40 32.93 -38.14
C ALA A 793 10.82 34.35 -38.34
N GLY A 794 9.87 34.78 -37.50
CA GLY A 794 9.30 36.12 -37.52
C GLY A 794 10.20 37.24 -36.97
N GLY A 795 11.39 36.92 -36.45
CA GLY A 795 12.38 37.92 -36.01
C GLY A 795 12.06 38.64 -34.69
N THR A 796 11.10 38.13 -33.91
CA THR A 796 10.63 38.74 -32.65
C THR A 796 11.44 38.34 -31.41
N GLY A 797 12.62 37.73 -31.61
CA GLY A 797 13.46 37.17 -30.53
C GLY A 797 12.87 35.91 -29.90
N PHE A 798 13.36 35.52 -28.72
CA PHE A 798 12.97 34.27 -28.05
C PHE A 798 11.77 34.39 -27.09
N ALA A 799 11.19 35.59 -26.93
CA ALA A 799 10.03 35.79 -26.06
C ALA A 799 8.81 34.91 -26.43
N PRO A 800 8.47 34.69 -27.72
CA PRO A 800 7.39 33.76 -28.09
C PRO A 800 7.69 32.31 -27.70
N LEU A 801 8.96 31.89 -27.75
CA LEU A 801 9.38 30.55 -27.33
C LEU A 801 9.15 30.35 -25.82
N TYR A 802 9.52 31.35 -25.02
CA TYR A 802 9.31 31.35 -23.58
C TYR A 802 7.82 31.33 -23.21
N ALA A 803 7.01 32.13 -23.90
CA ALA A 803 5.56 32.14 -23.73
C ALA A 803 4.93 30.79 -24.09
N LEU A 804 5.38 30.16 -25.19
CA LEU A 804 4.95 28.82 -25.59
C LEU A 804 5.25 27.79 -24.51
N PHE A 805 6.46 27.77 -23.95
CA PHE A 805 6.84 26.86 -22.87
C PHE A 805 5.99 27.10 -21.60
N ALA A 806 5.92 28.34 -21.12
CA ALA A 806 5.23 28.67 -19.87
C ALA A 806 3.71 28.39 -19.97
N GLY A 807 3.09 28.76 -21.09
CA GLY A 807 1.68 28.47 -21.36
C GLY A 807 1.40 26.98 -21.42
N ALA A 808 2.24 26.23 -22.13
CA ALA A 808 2.14 24.77 -22.21
C ALA A 808 2.28 24.09 -20.83
N ALA A 809 3.27 24.50 -20.03
CA ALA A 809 3.48 23.97 -18.68
C ALA A 809 2.30 24.30 -17.74
N ALA A 810 1.73 25.51 -17.82
CA ALA A 810 0.58 25.91 -17.01
C ALA A 810 -0.71 25.14 -17.38
N ILE A 811 -0.97 24.94 -18.68
CA ILE A 811 -2.10 24.14 -19.16
C ILE A 811 -1.93 22.68 -18.70
N GLY A 812 -0.73 22.13 -18.87
CA GLY A 812 -0.37 20.80 -18.40
C GLY A 812 -0.60 20.63 -16.90
N LEU A 813 -0.06 21.54 -16.09
CA LEU A 813 -0.25 21.56 -14.65
C LEU A 813 -1.73 21.56 -14.27
N THR A 814 -2.55 22.39 -14.93
CA THR A 814 -3.99 22.46 -14.68
C THR A 814 -4.67 21.12 -14.92
N ALA A 815 -4.38 20.48 -16.06
CA ALA A 815 -4.93 19.16 -16.39
C ALA A 815 -4.57 18.10 -15.32
N PHE A 816 -3.30 18.09 -14.87
CA PHE A 816 -2.84 17.13 -13.87
C PHE A 816 -3.31 17.44 -12.44
N MET A 817 -3.58 18.70 -12.10
CA MET A 817 -4.21 19.05 -10.82
C MET A 817 -5.67 18.58 -10.76
N VAL A 818 -6.40 18.69 -11.88
CA VAL A 818 -7.77 18.15 -12.00
C VAL A 818 -7.75 16.62 -11.86
N LEU A 819 -6.85 15.94 -12.57
CA LEU A 819 -6.67 14.49 -12.49
C LEU A 819 -6.27 14.05 -11.06
N GLY A 820 -5.33 14.75 -10.43
CA GLY A 820 -4.86 14.46 -9.08
C GLY A 820 -5.95 14.59 -8.02
N ARG A 821 -6.81 15.62 -8.10
CA ARG A 821 -7.97 15.78 -7.19
C ARG A 821 -8.96 14.62 -7.35
N ARG A 822 -9.25 14.20 -8.59
CA ARG A 822 -10.10 13.04 -8.89
C ARG A 822 -9.54 11.76 -8.24
N LEU A 823 -8.26 11.48 -8.46
CA LEU A 823 -7.60 10.30 -7.87
C LEU A 823 -7.62 10.33 -6.33
N ALA A 824 -7.46 11.50 -5.70
CA ALA A 824 -7.50 11.65 -4.24
C ALA A 824 -8.91 11.50 -3.65
N SER A 825 -9.96 11.86 -4.41
CA SER A 825 -11.35 11.82 -3.94
C SER A 825 -11.99 10.44 -3.92
N GLY A 826 -11.30 9.38 -4.38
CA GLY A 826 -11.86 8.04 -4.54
C GLY A 826 -12.99 7.93 -5.59
N ASN A 827 -13.36 9.05 -6.21
CA ASN A 827 -14.48 9.17 -7.14
C ASN A 827 -14.02 8.89 -8.57
N VAL A 828 -13.59 7.65 -8.80
CA VAL A 828 -13.46 7.09 -10.13
C VAL A 828 -14.71 6.25 -10.37
N GLY A 829 -15.80 6.96 -10.62
CA GLY A 829 -17.07 6.40 -11.11
C GLY A 829 -17.08 6.31 -12.62
#